data_AF-A0A1V6U0C4-F1
#
_entry.id   AF-A0A1V6U0C4-F1
#
_cell.length_a   1.000
_cell.length_b   1.000
_cell.length_c   1.000
_cell.angle_alpha   90.00
_cell.angle_beta   90.00
_cell.angle_gamma   90.00
#
_symmetry.space_group_name_H-M   'P 1'
#
loop_
_entity.id
_entity.type
_entity.pdbx_description
1 polymer ?
#
loop_
_entity_poly.entity_id
_entity_poly.type
_entity_poly.pdbx_seq_one_letter_code
_entity_poly.pdbx_strand_id
1 'polypeptide(L)'
;MTERLQQIHQQLEPTDLATYPDRLDGQVVIITGGAQGIGRATALILARKGAKLAINDLDKDKAEKLAKEIRALQGEAEIFPGNVLEEAFPQLLVSSVLQKWGKINCLINNAGFCHDSAIHKMDDDKFDIIMKIHNYVPFRMARALAGHWMDPANMTMPKAIINVSSTSGLHGSMGQINYATAKAGVLGLTKTIAAEWGRYNVRANVVAYGWIDTRITRPPTDSETMEIGGQAIKLGIPENAKKWRDVSDIPLGRPGSADEAARVILFLASPLSSDVQHARSPQAREINFDFWFVLQASALIYVSSWLTIDNSKTPLHKTRTSSQPSEQWDNEVDVYDIQDYRPRSVSLSSQLLCLRELVHTQDKKRKISAPKKNKIEGPVFLLELPRPERLQELLDVYFRDLDSFFPFIKRDETQAQIEKALHSLGHSDNQLILDIQPEGYSLIALLCNMLAIAESLCAPGAWPYEIRPGWSLFLRGCRLIQHCSPLRHIDFHLIQYYALSSEYLMQSELLYDASRAISTAAQLAMRVRLNEERVWNTATESEIKNRKRLWWTIYFLDQKISQRTGSPYIIRDTEIALPEFSQDPKTRTDRYMQVLVDLGRLWSLIWDTFFAASAPKPQDWKEVELMDTRILMVQRDLASELTWNTDILSRVYMAQEEQEPYIRRRLAIFIRLNILRLTIRQNPMQKRQGTKYHGICVSLASETVEAIAAFTESCQSIIPCGFFFCTALLECIYHLILSMQAIPTDEEHEASIQSFRLAYQLLERFSQALDTAKRALRALNSVVSLAAITKSRSIDRGPSPLREPEEDPAIELNFNVPEPIDFFDPMSWQIDDIPLDVVALVSSMGEPPIYDNTVGEMSKKSPTPDISIWDCEYVQGSTPGSILNQ
;
A
#
# COMPACT_ATOMS: atom_id res chain seq x y z
N MET A 1 -23.81 33.30 47.17
CA MET A 1 -23.21 33.35 45.81
C MET A 1 -22.22 32.21 45.62
N THR A 2 -21.25 32.04 46.53
CA THR A 2 -20.27 30.94 46.54
C THR A 2 -20.89 29.55 46.39
N GLU A 3 -21.94 29.23 47.16
CA GLU A 3 -22.66 27.95 47.04
C GLU A 3 -23.28 27.75 45.65
N ARG A 4 -23.73 28.82 44.99
CA ARG A 4 -24.33 28.77 43.65
C ARG A 4 -23.26 28.59 42.58
N LEU A 5 -22.05 29.13 42.80
CA LEU A 5 -20.86 28.81 42.00
C LEU A 5 -20.40 27.37 42.24
N GLN A 6 -20.47 26.84 43.46
CA GLN A 6 -20.17 25.43 43.74
C GLN A 6 -21.20 24.48 43.13
N GLN A 7 -22.50 24.81 43.18
CA GLN A 7 -23.54 24.05 42.47
C GLN A 7 -23.35 24.09 40.95
N ILE A 8 -23.06 25.26 40.37
CA ILE A 8 -22.74 25.37 38.93
C ILE A 8 -21.48 24.58 38.59
N HIS A 9 -20.44 24.60 39.44
CA HIS A 9 -19.22 23.82 39.24
C HIS A 9 -19.48 22.31 39.35
N GLN A 10 -20.33 21.85 40.28
CA GLN A 10 -20.79 20.45 40.38
C GLN A 10 -21.75 20.04 39.26
N GLN A 11 -22.41 20.99 38.58
CA GLN A 11 -23.24 20.75 37.39
C GLN A 11 -22.45 20.86 36.08
N LEU A 12 -21.21 21.37 36.12
CA LEU A 12 -20.30 21.49 34.99
C LEU A 12 -19.13 20.50 35.06
N GLU A 13 -18.80 19.93 36.22
CA GLU A 13 -17.91 18.77 36.35
C GLU A 13 -18.68 17.51 35.94
N PRO A 14 -18.34 16.89 34.78
CA PRO A 14 -19.05 15.74 34.29
C PRO A 14 -18.42 14.47 34.89
N THR A 15 -18.98 13.99 36.00
CA THR A 15 -18.50 12.78 36.69
C THR A 15 -18.82 11.47 35.94
N ASP A 16 -19.37 11.53 34.72
CA ASP A 16 -19.77 10.38 33.93
C ASP A 16 -18.81 10.12 32.76
N LEU A 17 -18.16 8.95 32.80
CA LEU A 17 -17.26 8.46 31.76
C LEU A 17 -17.96 8.29 30.39
N ALA A 18 -19.30 8.17 30.37
CA ALA A 18 -20.07 8.13 29.14
C ALA A 18 -20.10 9.47 28.39
N THR A 19 -19.86 10.60 29.07
CA THR A 19 -19.92 11.94 28.43
C THR A 19 -18.54 12.45 28.03
N TYR A 20 -17.47 12.06 28.73
CA TYR A 20 -16.08 12.47 28.43
C TYR A 20 -15.13 11.25 28.42
N PRO A 21 -15.12 10.45 27.33
CA PRO A 21 -14.38 9.18 27.25
C PRO A 21 -12.85 9.32 27.23
N ASP A 22 -12.31 10.55 27.29
CA ASP A 22 -10.88 10.83 27.42
C ASP A 22 -10.43 11.10 28.87
N ARG A 23 -11.38 11.14 29.83
CA ARG A 23 -11.10 11.26 31.26
C ARG A 23 -10.62 9.93 31.86
N LEU A 24 -9.80 10.04 32.89
CA LEU A 24 -9.07 8.96 33.56
C LEU A 24 -9.21 9.04 35.09
N ASP A 25 -10.25 9.70 35.60
CA ASP A 25 -10.39 10.00 37.03
C ASP A 25 -10.29 8.75 37.91
N GLY A 26 -9.35 8.78 38.84
CA GLY A 26 -9.10 7.68 39.76
C GLY A 26 -8.56 6.41 39.10
N GLN A 27 -8.15 6.44 37.83
CA GLN A 27 -7.32 5.39 37.25
C GLN A 27 -5.87 5.52 37.74
N VAL A 28 -5.19 4.39 37.95
CA VAL A 28 -3.79 4.35 38.40
C VAL A 28 -2.88 3.94 37.24
N VAL A 29 -1.86 4.73 36.94
CA VAL A 29 -0.98 4.54 35.78
C VAL A 29 0.48 4.49 36.20
N ILE A 30 1.20 3.43 35.80
CA ILE A 30 2.66 3.32 35.92
C ILE A 30 3.32 3.81 34.63
N ILE A 31 4.29 4.72 34.75
CA ILE A 31 5.12 5.21 33.64
C ILE A 31 6.59 4.92 33.98
N THR A 32 7.26 4.12 33.15
CA THR A 32 8.72 3.90 33.25
C THR A 32 9.47 4.93 32.40
N GLY A 33 10.59 5.46 32.92
CA GLY A 33 11.32 6.57 32.27
C GLY A 33 10.47 7.83 32.14
N GLY A 34 9.65 8.12 33.17
CA GLY A 34 8.61 9.14 33.13
C GLY A 34 9.07 10.59 33.33
N ALA A 35 10.34 10.85 33.73
CA ALA A 35 10.75 12.19 34.15
C ALA A 35 11.16 13.14 33.00
N GLN A 36 11.32 12.62 31.77
CA GLN A 36 11.81 13.38 30.62
C GLN A 36 11.16 12.96 29.29
N GLY A 37 11.27 13.80 28.27
CA GLY A 37 10.80 13.51 26.90
C GLY A 37 9.31 13.15 26.82
N ILE A 38 9.00 12.11 26.02
CA ILE A 38 7.64 11.57 25.83
C ILE A 38 7.05 11.13 27.17
N GLY A 39 7.84 10.55 28.07
CA GLY A 39 7.41 10.13 29.41
C GLY A 39 6.87 11.29 30.26
N ARG A 40 7.56 12.44 30.25
CA ARG A 40 7.11 13.65 30.98
C ARG A 40 5.86 14.27 30.36
N ALA A 41 5.81 14.39 29.03
CA ALA A 41 4.62 14.90 28.34
C ALA A 41 3.39 14.00 28.60
N THR A 42 3.60 12.68 28.60
CA THR A 42 2.60 11.67 28.96
C THR A 42 2.14 11.82 30.41
N ALA A 43 3.04 11.96 31.38
CA ALA A 43 2.67 12.20 32.76
C ALA A 43 1.83 13.49 32.94
N LEU A 44 2.22 14.59 32.29
CA LEU A 44 1.49 15.85 32.37
C LEU A 44 0.09 15.79 31.73
N ILE A 45 -0.08 15.11 30.59
CA ILE A 45 -1.38 15.03 29.93
C ILE A 45 -2.34 14.06 30.67
N LEU A 46 -1.83 12.95 31.20
CA LEU A 46 -2.65 12.00 31.98
C LEU A 46 -3.08 12.58 33.33
N ALA A 47 -2.19 13.31 34.02
CA ALA A 47 -2.53 14.01 35.26
C ALA A 47 -3.66 15.05 35.05
N ARG A 48 -3.61 15.81 33.95
CA ARG A 48 -4.67 16.75 33.53
C ARG A 48 -6.01 16.06 33.16
N LYS A 49 -6.04 14.73 33.11
CA LYS A 49 -7.24 13.91 32.89
C LYS A 49 -7.64 13.10 34.13
N GLY A 50 -7.10 13.41 35.31
CA GLY A 50 -7.51 12.82 36.59
C GLY A 50 -6.81 11.50 36.96
N ALA A 51 -5.81 11.07 36.19
CA ALA A 51 -5.04 9.87 36.49
C ALA A 51 -4.10 10.05 37.69
N LYS A 52 -3.99 9.02 38.53
CA LYS A 52 -3.00 8.90 39.62
C LYS A 52 -1.73 8.24 39.06
N LEU A 53 -0.57 8.86 39.25
CA LEU A 53 0.64 8.49 38.51
C LEU A 53 1.76 7.93 39.40
N ALA A 54 2.22 6.72 39.07
CA ALA A 54 3.47 6.14 39.54
C ALA A 54 4.58 6.44 38.51
N ILE A 55 5.47 7.37 38.84
CA ILE A 55 6.53 7.85 37.94
C ILE A 55 7.84 7.17 38.33
N ASN A 56 8.26 6.17 37.55
CA ASN A 56 9.60 5.63 37.65
C ASN A 56 10.55 6.38 36.70
N ASP A 57 11.75 6.69 37.19
CA ASP A 57 12.90 7.09 36.38
C ASP A 57 14.20 6.69 37.11
N LEU A 58 15.33 6.77 36.42
CA LEU A 58 16.66 6.71 37.06
C LEU A 58 16.97 8.05 37.76
N ASP A 59 16.54 9.15 37.16
CA ASP A 59 16.79 10.50 37.69
C ASP A 59 15.73 10.91 38.71
N LYS A 60 16.05 10.69 39.99
CA LYS A 60 15.18 11.03 41.14
C LYS A 60 14.79 12.50 41.19
N ASP A 61 15.69 13.41 40.85
CA ASP A 61 15.46 14.85 41.03
C ASP A 61 14.61 15.43 39.89
N LYS A 62 14.80 14.95 38.66
CA LYS A 62 13.85 15.20 37.56
C LYS A 62 12.47 14.59 37.87
N ALA A 63 12.41 13.38 38.43
CA ALA A 63 11.15 12.75 38.80
C ALA A 63 10.41 13.55 39.89
N GLU A 64 11.08 13.98 40.96
CA GLU A 64 10.46 14.77 42.03
C GLU A 64 10.07 16.18 41.55
N LYS A 65 10.84 16.78 40.63
CA LYS A 65 10.44 18.03 39.97
C LYS A 65 9.14 17.84 39.20
N LEU A 66 9.02 16.79 38.39
CA LEU A 66 7.79 16.48 37.65
C LEU A 66 6.61 16.19 38.60
N ALA A 67 6.84 15.44 39.68
CA ALA A 67 5.78 15.19 40.66
C ALA A 67 5.30 16.48 41.35
N LYS A 68 6.18 17.46 41.60
CA LYS A 68 5.80 18.80 42.06
C LYS A 68 5.02 19.59 41.01
N GLU A 69 5.43 19.53 39.73
CA GLU A 69 4.69 20.14 38.61
C GLU A 69 3.26 19.57 38.49
N ILE A 70 3.09 18.25 38.68
CA ILE A 70 1.78 17.57 38.65
C ILE A 70 0.91 17.95 39.86
N ARG A 71 1.49 17.97 41.07
CA ARG A 71 0.78 18.40 42.30
C ARG A 71 0.34 19.87 42.21
N ALA A 72 1.11 20.73 41.55
CA ALA A 72 0.72 22.11 41.26
C ALA A 72 -0.44 22.24 40.25
N LEU A 73 -0.63 21.23 39.38
CA LEU A 73 -1.80 21.06 38.51
C LEU A 73 -2.95 20.30 39.20
N GLN A 74 -2.94 20.19 40.54
CA GLN A 74 -3.90 19.44 41.37
C GLN A 74 -3.96 17.92 41.10
N GLY A 75 -3.04 17.37 40.30
CA GLY A 75 -2.94 15.95 40.02
C GLY A 75 -2.17 15.16 41.09
N GLU A 76 -2.41 13.85 41.17
CA GLU A 76 -1.76 12.98 42.16
C GLU A 76 -0.59 12.20 41.53
N ALA A 77 0.63 12.42 42.03
CA ALA A 77 1.83 11.73 41.55
C ALA A 77 2.80 11.36 42.68
N GLU A 78 3.38 10.17 42.54
CA GLU A 78 4.45 9.64 43.37
C GLU A 78 5.62 9.13 42.52
N ILE A 79 6.82 9.22 43.05
CA ILE A 79 8.04 8.82 42.37
C ILE A 79 8.54 7.47 42.89
N PHE A 80 9.02 6.66 41.96
CA PHE A 80 9.66 5.38 42.23
C PHE A 80 11.04 5.37 41.57
N PRO A 81 12.01 6.12 42.13
CA PRO A 81 13.35 6.21 41.58
C PRO A 81 14.05 4.85 41.66
N GLY A 82 14.65 4.40 40.56
CA GLY A 82 15.39 3.14 40.52
C GLY A 82 15.47 2.51 39.14
N ASN A 83 16.37 1.53 39.02
CA ASN A 83 16.76 0.94 37.76
C ASN A 83 15.89 -0.26 37.38
N VAL A 84 15.04 -0.09 36.37
CA VAL A 84 14.16 -1.14 35.83
C VAL A 84 14.89 -2.38 35.28
N LEU A 85 16.20 -2.29 34.99
CA LEU A 85 17.01 -3.44 34.58
C LEU A 85 17.27 -4.42 35.73
N GLU A 86 17.18 -3.98 36.99
CA GLU A 86 17.31 -4.84 38.17
C GLU A 86 16.14 -5.83 38.25
N GLU A 87 16.43 -7.12 38.44
CA GLU A 87 15.42 -8.20 38.39
C GLU A 87 14.25 -8.00 39.37
N ALA A 88 14.55 -7.52 40.59
CA ALA A 88 13.56 -7.32 41.64
C ALA A 88 12.73 -6.04 41.47
N PHE A 89 13.25 -5.02 40.77
CA PHE A 89 12.68 -3.68 40.76
C PHE A 89 11.24 -3.62 40.18
N PRO A 90 10.92 -4.27 39.05
CA PRO A 90 9.54 -4.36 38.55
C PRO A 90 8.53 -4.90 39.58
N GLN A 91 8.92 -5.90 40.38
CA GLN A 91 8.06 -6.47 41.41
C GLN A 91 7.88 -5.50 42.60
N LEU A 92 8.95 -4.84 43.04
CA LEU A 92 8.91 -3.84 44.11
C LEU A 92 8.07 -2.62 43.72
N LEU A 93 8.19 -2.16 42.48
CA LEU A 93 7.40 -1.07 41.92
C LEU A 93 5.90 -1.42 41.92
N VAL A 94 5.51 -2.53 41.30
CA VAL A 94 4.11 -2.97 41.25
C VAL A 94 3.54 -3.18 42.66
N SER A 95 4.29 -3.82 43.56
CA SER A 95 3.82 -4.09 44.93
C SER A 95 3.58 -2.80 45.73
N SER A 96 4.48 -1.81 45.60
CA SER A 96 4.35 -0.50 46.27
C SER A 96 3.15 0.31 45.75
N VAL A 97 2.95 0.32 44.43
CA VAL A 97 1.82 1.01 43.78
C VAL A 97 0.48 0.38 44.18
N LEU A 98 0.42 -0.95 44.29
CA LEU A 98 -0.75 -1.66 44.81
C LEU A 98 -0.98 -1.42 46.31
N GLN A 99 0.07 -1.38 47.13
CA GLN A 99 -0.04 -1.08 48.56
C GLN A 99 -0.68 0.30 48.82
N LYS A 100 -0.41 1.28 47.95
CA LYS A 100 -0.92 2.65 48.10
C LYS A 100 -2.33 2.86 47.52
N TRP A 101 -2.58 2.39 46.31
CA TRP A 101 -3.82 2.72 45.58
C TRP A 101 -4.75 1.51 45.33
N GLY A 102 -4.37 0.31 45.76
CA GLY A 102 -5.17 -0.92 45.68
C GLY A 102 -5.34 -1.51 44.28
N LYS A 103 -5.03 -0.77 43.22
CA LYS A 103 -5.22 -1.17 41.83
C LYS A 103 -4.18 -0.54 40.89
N ILE A 104 -4.01 -1.15 39.71
CA ILE A 104 -3.27 -0.57 38.57
C ILE A 104 -4.12 -0.71 37.32
N ASN A 105 -4.40 0.39 36.62
CA ASN A 105 -5.18 0.42 35.38
C ASN A 105 -4.30 0.41 34.13
N CYS A 106 -3.21 1.18 34.10
CA CYS A 106 -2.36 1.26 32.91
C CYS A 106 -0.86 1.11 33.22
N LEU A 107 -0.14 0.46 32.32
CA LEU A 107 1.32 0.37 32.30
C LEU A 107 1.85 0.95 30.99
N ILE A 108 2.69 1.97 31.10
CA ILE A 108 3.32 2.66 29.99
C ILE A 108 4.82 2.38 30.06
N ASN A 109 5.27 1.45 29.22
CA ASN A 109 6.68 1.10 29.08
C ASN A 109 7.36 2.07 28.11
N ASN A 110 7.80 3.21 28.65
CA ASN A 110 8.50 4.28 27.92
C ASN A 110 10.02 4.30 28.20
N ALA A 111 10.51 3.65 29.27
CA ALA A 111 11.93 3.60 29.57
C ALA A 111 12.75 2.99 28.42
N GLY A 112 13.81 3.68 28.01
CA GLY A 112 14.65 3.25 26.91
C GLY A 112 15.67 4.30 26.48
N PHE A 113 16.71 3.84 25.79
CA PHE A 113 17.75 4.63 25.15
C PHE A 113 18.26 3.90 23.90
N CYS A 114 19.13 4.54 23.13
CA CYS A 114 19.80 3.94 21.97
C CYS A 114 21.28 3.74 22.30
N HIS A 115 21.91 2.68 21.77
CA HIS A 115 23.35 2.51 21.84
C HIS A 115 23.86 1.97 20.50
N ASP A 116 23.88 2.86 19.53
CA ASP A 116 24.02 2.52 18.12
C ASP A 116 25.46 2.19 17.75
N SER A 117 25.65 1.20 16.89
CA SER A 117 26.93 0.84 16.27
C SER A 117 26.71 0.06 14.97
N ALA A 118 27.59 0.26 13.98
CA ALA A 118 27.60 -0.56 12.77
C ALA A 118 27.87 -2.03 13.14
N ILE A 119 27.30 -3.00 12.42
CA ILE A 119 27.35 -4.43 12.79
C ILE A 119 28.77 -4.96 13.07
N HIS A 120 29.77 -4.53 12.31
CA HIS A 120 31.18 -4.90 12.48
C HIS A 120 31.91 -4.17 13.64
N LYS A 121 31.17 -3.37 14.43
CA LYS A 121 31.59 -2.66 15.65
C LYS A 121 30.55 -2.78 16.77
N MET A 122 29.59 -3.69 16.63
CA MET A 122 28.67 -4.05 17.70
C MET A 122 29.35 -5.11 18.56
N ASP A 123 29.33 -4.92 19.87
CA ASP A 123 29.77 -5.93 20.85
C ASP A 123 28.56 -6.44 21.63
N ASP A 124 28.75 -7.60 22.25
CA ASP A 124 27.66 -8.34 22.90
C ASP A 124 27.03 -7.55 24.05
N ASP A 125 27.82 -6.79 24.82
CA ASP A 125 27.34 -5.91 25.89
C ASP A 125 26.39 -4.81 25.35
N LYS A 126 26.77 -4.12 24.27
CA LYS A 126 25.91 -3.12 23.61
C LYS A 126 24.66 -3.72 23.00
N PHE A 127 24.72 -4.96 22.54
CA PHE A 127 23.55 -5.66 22.02
C PHE A 127 22.60 -6.05 23.17
N ASP A 128 23.13 -6.74 24.17
CA ASP A 128 22.39 -7.28 25.31
C ASP A 128 21.75 -6.17 26.18
N ILE A 129 22.44 -5.07 26.48
CA ILE A 129 21.86 -4.00 27.32
C ILE A 129 20.63 -3.35 26.64
N ILE A 130 20.64 -3.26 25.31
CA ILE A 130 19.54 -2.73 24.50
C ILE A 130 18.38 -3.74 24.40
N MET A 131 18.66 -5.03 24.26
CA MET A 131 17.64 -6.08 24.38
C MET A 131 17.02 -6.10 25.78
N LYS A 132 17.82 -5.92 26.84
CA LYS A 132 17.34 -5.89 28.23
C LYS A 132 16.39 -4.72 28.49
N ILE A 133 16.75 -3.48 28.13
CA ILE A 133 15.90 -2.31 28.40
C ILE A 133 14.59 -2.32 27.57
N HIS A 134 14.62 -2.76 26.30
CA HIS A 134 13.43 -2.69 25.43
C HIS A 134 12.58 -3.98 25.38
N ASN A 135 13.08 -5.14 25.83
CA ASN A 135 12.32 -6.40 25.84
C ASN A 135 12.17 -7.01 27.23
N TYR A 136 13.27 -7.14 27.99
CA TYR A 136 13.22 -7.79 29.31
C TYR A 136 12.46 -6.93 30.33
N VAL A 137 12.59 -5.60 30.27
CA VAL A 137 11.85 -4.70 31.17
C VAL A 137 10.33 -4.73 30.91
N PRO A 138 9.81 -4.53 29.69
CA PRO A 138 8.37 -4.69 29.42
C PRO A 138 7.83 -6.08 29.81
N PHE A 139 8.59 -7.15 29.56
CA PHE A 139 8.25 -8.50 30.00
C PHE A 139 8.18 -8.63 31.52
N ARG A 140 9.20 -8.15 32.26
CA ARG A 140 9.23 -8.21 33.73
C ARG A 140 8.14 -7.35 34.37
N MET A 141 7.85 -6.17 33.82
CA MET A 141 6.76 -5.29 34.27
C MET A 141 5.39 -5.95 34.07
N ALA A 142 5.15 -6.58 32.91
CA ALA A 142 3.95 -7.38 32.69
C ALA A 142 3.89 -8.57 33.68
N ARG A 143 4.97 -9.34 33.81
CA ARG A 143 5.09 -10.49 34.73
C ARG A 143 4.78 -10.11 36.19
N ALA A 144 5.15 -8.90 36.63
CA ALA A 144 4.84 -8.41 37.97
C ALA A 144 3.35 -8.05 38.15
N LEU A 145 2.68 -7.51 37.11
CA LEU A 145 1.25 -7.22 37.12
C LEU A 145 0.37 -8.47 37.05
N ALA A 146 0.87 -9.57 36.48
CA ALA A 146 0.14 -10.79 36.18
C ALA A 146 -0.78 -11.28 37.32
N GLY A 147 -0.28 -11.33 38.55
CA GLY A 147 -1.04 -11.79 39.71
C GLY A 147 -2.20 -10.88 40.11
N HIS A 148 -2.08 -9.57 39.93
CA HIS A 148 -3.17 -8.62 40.20
C HIS A 148 -4.17 -8.54 39.03
N TRP A 149 -3.67 -8.57 37.80
CA TRP A 149 -4.48 -8.36 36.59
C TRP A 149 -5.27 -9.57 36.12
N MET A 150 -4.85 -10.79 36.47
CA MET A 150 -5.57 -12.03 36.19
C MET A 150 -6.38 -12.55 37.40
N ASP A 151 -6.40 -11.81 38.52
CA ASP A 151 -7.27 -12.08 39.64
C ASP A 151 -8.75 -11.89 39.23
N PRO A 152 -9.65 -12.86 39.49
CA PRO A 152 -11.09 -12.73 39.24
C PRO A 152 -11.72 -11.45 39.79
N ALA A 153 -11.27 -10.95 40.95
CA ALA A 153 -11.77 -9.72 41.55
C ALA A 153 -11.48 -8.46 40.70
N ASN A 154 -10.49 -8.52 39.81
CA ASN A 154 -10.07 -7.43 38.95
C ASN A 154 -10.52 -7.58 37.48
N MET A 155 -11.29 -8.62 37.13
CA MET A 155 -11.66 -8.90 35.73
C MET A 155 -12.49 -7.78 35.09
N THR A 156 -13.41 -7.15 35.81
CA THR A 156 -14.26 -6.07 35.27
C THR A 156 -13.51 -4.75 35.09
N MET A 157 -12.40 -4.54 35.80
CA MET A 157 -11.61 -3.31 35.71
C MET A 157 -10.98 -3.15 34.31
N PRO A 158 -11.13 -2.01 33.61
CA PRO A 158 -10.42 -1.78 32.35
C PRO A 158 -8.92 -1.64 32.60
N LYS A 159 -8.12 -2.37 31.82
CA LYS A 159 -6.66 -2.42 31.95
C LYS A 159 -5.96 -2.23 30.59
N ALA A 160 -4.81 -1.55 30.58
CA ALA A 160 -4.07 -1.21 29.35
C ALA A 160 -2.54 -1.32 29.48
N ILE A 161 -1.87 -2.04 28.58
CA ILE A 161 -0.42 -1.97 28.36
C ILE A 161 -0.13 -1.16 27.11
N ILE A 162 0.79 -0.21 27.22
CA ILE A 162 1.26 0.64 26.13
C ILE A 162 2.79 0.55 26.08
N ASN A 163 3.31 -0.10 25.04
CA ASN A 163 4.74 -0.26 24.83
C ASN A 163 5.24 0.78 23.82
N VAL A 164 6.30 1.51 24.16
CA VAL A 164 6.92 2.47 23.22
C VAL A 164 7.91 1.75 22.32
N SER A 165 7.67 1.83 21.00
CA SER A 165 8.54 1.33 19.94
C SER A 165 8.94 2.47 18.97
N SER A 166 9.57 2.13 17.85
CA SER A 166 10.03 3.09 16.84
C SER A 166 9.90 2.52 15.43
N THR A 167 9.83 3.37 14.41
CA THR A 167 9.90 2.98 12.99
C THR A 167 11.17 2.21 12.64
N SER A 168 12.28 2.39 13.36
CA SER A 168 13.49 1.54 13.23
C SER A 168 13.22 0.06 13.55
N GLY A 169 12.21 -0.23 14.39
CA GLY A 169 11.74 -1.59 14.68
C GLY A 169 10.77 -2.18 13.64
N LEU A 170 10.40 -1.39 12.62
CA LEU A 170 9.56 -1.83 11.49
C LEU A 170 10.37 -2.00 10.21
N HIS A 171 11.27 -1.05 9.93
CA HIS A 171 11.99 -0.94 8.66
C HIS A 171 13.51 -1.17 8.79
N GLY A 172 14.02 -1.30 10.02
CA GLY A 172 15.45 -1.23 10.30
C GLY A 172 16.00 0.20 10.26
N SER A 173 17.25 0.38 10.67
CA SER A 173 18.00 1.63 10.50
C SER A 173 19.51 1.36 10.55
N MET A 174 20.31 2.15 9.81
CA MET A 174 21.75 1.94 9.69
C MET A 174 22.45 2.22 11.03
N GLY A 175 23.21 1.24 11.53
CA GLY A 175 23.88 1.32 12.83
C GLY A 175 22.98 1.01 14.03
N GLN A 176 21.69 0.76 13.82
CA GLN A 176 20.74 0.49 14.91
C GLN A 176 20.40 -1.00 15.03
N ILE A 177 21.31 -1.93 14.76
CA ILE A 177 20.96 -3.37 14.68
C ILE A 177 20.36 -3.91 16.00
N ASN A 178 20.97 -3.58 17.14
CA ASN A 178 20.45 -3.90 18.47
C ASN A 178 19.08 -3.23 18.72
N TYR A 179 18.98 -1.92 18.48
CA TYR A 179 17.77 -1.14 18.75
C TYR A 179 16.60 -1.55 17.84
N ALA A 180 16.84 -1.79 16.55
CA ALA A 180 15.86 -2.28 15.60
C ALA A 180 15.36 -3.68 15.97
N THR A 181 16.25 -4.63 16.26
CA THR A 181 15.86 -5.97 16.73
C THR A 181 15.07 -5.91 18.03
N ALA A 182 15.49 -5.08 18.99
CA ALA A 182 14.79 -4.93 20.27
C ALA A 182 13.40 -4.30 20.11
N LYS A 183 13.29 -3.25 19.29
CA LYS A 183 12.01 -2.59 18.96
C LYS A 183 11.08 -3.44 18.10
N ALA A 184 11.61 -4.33 17.25
CA ALA A 184 10.81 -5.37 16.59
C ALA A 184 10.31 -6.42 17.61
N GLY A 185 11.17 -6.85 18.54
CA GLY A 185 10.80 -7.84 19.57
C GLY A 185 9.65 -7.40 20.48
N VAL A 186 9.53 -6.11 20.79
CA VAL A 186 8.42 -5.61 21.64
C VAL A 186 7.06 -5.63 20.92
N LEU A 187 7.01 -5.60 19.58
CA LEU A 187 5.78 -5.86 18.83
C LEU A 187 5.29 -7.29 19.05
N GLY A 188 6.19 -8.27 18.98
CA GLY A 188 5.88 -9.69 19.24
C GLY A 188 5.34 -9.90 20.65
N LEU A 189 6.04 -9.34 21.66
CA LEU A 189 5.60 -9.38 23.06
C LEU A 189 4.20 -8.76 23.23
N THR A 190 3.93 -7.61 22.60
CA THR A 190 2.63 -6.91 22.69
C THR A 190 1.49 -7.74 22.09
N LYS A 191 1.71 -8.30 20.88
CA LYS A 191 0.73 -9.16 20.19
C LYS A 191 0.38 -10.41 21.01
N THR A 192 1.37 -11.02 21.69
CA THR A 192 1.13 -12.16 22.59
C THR A 192 0.34 -11.76 23.83
N ILE A 193 0.71 -10.68 24.52
CA ILE A 193 0.00 -10.23 25.74
C ILE A 193 -1.46 -9.89 25.43
N ALA A 194 -1.75 -9.20 24.32
CA ALA A 194 -3.13 -8.90 23.91
C ALA A 194 -3.96 -10.19 23.71
N ALA A 195 -3.39 -11.17 23.00
CA ALA A 195 -4.07 -12.45 22.73
C ALA A 195 -4.25 -13.31 24.00
N GLU A 196 -3.30 -13.27 24.94
CA GLU A 196 -3.39 -14.06 26.17
C GLU A 196 -4.31 -13.44 27.22
N TRP A 197 -4.32 -12.10 27.36
CA TRP A 197 -4.92 -11.39 28.49
C TRP A 197 -6.18 -10.58 28.16
N GLY A 198 -6.60 -10.48 26.90
CA GLY A 198 -7.85 -9.80 26.51
C GLY A 198 -9.08 -10.31 27.29
N ARG A 199 -9.13 -11.62 27.58
CA ARG A 199 -10.16 -12.27 28.43
C ARG A 199 -10.24 -11.75 29.87
N TYR A 200 -9.21 -11.08 30.36
CA TYR A 200 -9.17 -10.46 31.68
C TYR A 200 -9.42 -8.94 31.59
N ASN A 201 -9.98 -8.43 30.49
CA ASN A 201 -10.15 -7.01 30.20
C ASN A 201 -8.82 -6.23 30.20
N VAL A 202 -7.77 -6.83 29.62
CA VAL A 202 -6.48 -6.18 29.36
C VAL A 202 -6.30 -5.95 27.87
N ARG A 203 -6.21 -4.68 27.45
CA ARG A 203 -5.76 -4.30 26.11
C ARG A 203 -4.25 -4.15 26.11
N ALA A 204 -3.55 -4.62 25.08
CA ALA A 204 -2.13 -4.34 24.91
C ALA A 204 -1.85 -3.77 23.52
N ASN A 205 -1.11 -2.66 23.48
CA ASN A 205 -0.82 -1.88 22.28
C ASN A 205 0.62 -1.35 22.26
N VAL A 206 1.07 -0.99 21.05
CA VAL A 206 2.42 -0.46 20.80
C VAL A 206 2.30 0.82 19.98
N VAL A 207 3.14 1.81 20.27
CA VAL A 207 3.26 3.04 19.46
C VAL A 207 4.64 3.06 18.83
N ALA A 208 4.73 3.07 17.50
CA ALA A 208 6.01 3.12 16.80
C ALA A 208 6.28 4.55 16.33
N TYR A 209 7.02 5.29 17.12
CA TYR A 209 7.37 6.67 16.77
C TYR A 209 8.42 6.73 15.66
N GLY A 210 8.19 7.63 14.69
CA GLY A 210 9.24 8.17 13.85
C GLY A 210 10.11 9.17 14.62
N TRP A 211 10.62 10.20 13.94
CA TRP A 211 11.37 11.27 14.60
C TRP A 211 10.44 12.13 15.48
N ILE A 212 10.60 12.02 16.79
CA ILE A 212 10.01 12.92 17.80
C ILE A 212 11.15 13.73 18.41
N ASP A 213 11.06 15.06 18.35
CA ASP A 213 12.09 15.96 18.88
C ASP A 213 12.20 15.83 20.40
N THR A 214 13.26 15.13 20.83
CA THR A 214 13.59 14.85 22.21
C THR A 214 15.10 14.86 22.42
N ARG A 215 15.54 14.83 23.68
CA ARG A 215 16.96 14.73 24.06
C ARG A 215 17.70 13.57 23.37
N ILE A 216 17.04 12.45 23.13
CA ILE A 216 17.62 11.26 22.48
C ILE A 216 17.85 11.47 20.97
N THR A 217 17.06 12.33 20.32
CA THR A 217 17.14 12.61 18.88
C THR A 217 17.86 13.92 18.53
N ARG A 218 18.34 14.66 19.53
CA ARG A 218 19.10 15.90 19.35
C ARG A 218 20.61 15.60 19.29
N PRO A 219 21.44 16.54 18.80
CA PRO A 219 22.89 16.39 18.87
C PRO A 219 23.41 16.18 20.30
N PRO A 220 24.40 15.29 20.49
CA PRO A 220 24.91 14.95 21.81
C PRO A 220 25.87 16.03 22.30
N THR A 221 25.45 16.86 23.25
CA THR A 221 26.33 17.81 23.93
C THR A 221 27.38 17.06 24.77
N ASP A 222 28.54 17.67 25.00
CA ASP A 222 29.64 17.03 25.75
C ASP A 222 29.35 16.83 27.25
N SER A 223 28.22 17.35 27.73
CA SER A 223 27.70 17.18 29.09
C SER A 223 26.69 16.03 29.25
N GLU A 224 26.29 15.34 28.17
CA GLU A 224 25.17 14.38 28.19
C GLU A 224 25.56 12.91 28.01
N THR A 225 26.21 12.37 29.05
CA THR A 225 26.28 10.92 29.29
C THR A 225 25.18 10.47 30.27
N MET A 226 24.78 9.20 30.18
CA MET A 226 24.07 8.49 31.26
C MET A 226 24.88 7.26 31.66
N GLU A 227 25.09 7.08 32.96
CA GLU A 227 25.66 5.84 33.50
C GLU A 227 24.56 4.79 33.66
N ILE A 228 24.74 3.64 33.01
CA ILE A 228 23.83 2.49 33.08
C ILE A 228 24.67 1.24 33.25
N GLY A 229 24.47 0.50 34.35
CA GLY A 229 25.25 -0.71 34.66
C GLY A 229 26.75 -0.47 34.87
N GLY A 230 27.17 0.76 35.17
CA GLY A 230 28.58 1.15 35.28
C GLY A 230 29.26 1.55 33.96
N GLN A 231 28.53 1.57 32.84
CA GLN A 231 29.02 2.10 31.55
C GLN A 231 28.44 3.50 31.28
N ALA A 232 29.29 4.44 30.87
CA ALA A 232 28.88 5.80 30.50
C ALA A 232 28.49 5.86 29.01
N ILE A 233 27.19 6.01 28.73
CA ILE A 233 26.63 6.02 27.38
C ILE A 233 26.33 7.47 26.97
N LYS A 234 26.99 7.98 25.92
CA LYS A 234 26.71 9.32 25.35
C LYS A 234 25.40 9.27 24.56
N LEU A 235 24.51 10.23 24.82
CA LEU A 235 23.15 10.23 24.26
C LEU A 235 22.95 11.36 23.25
N GLY A 236 22.39 11.02 22.10
CA GLY A 236 22.09 11.95 21.00
C GLY A 236 22.67 11.49 19.66
N ILE A 237 22.29 12.18 18.60
CA ILE A 237 22.61 11.85 17.21
C ILE A 237 23.81 12.69 16.72
N PRO A 238 24.96 12.10 16.33
CA PRO A 238 26.17 12.85 15.97
C PRO A 238 25.97 13.91 14.87
N GLU A 239 26.45 15.15 15.11
CA GLU A 239 26.26 16.28 14.18
C GLU A 239 26.82 16.06 12.77
N ASN A 240 27.89 15.27 12.66
CA ASN A 240 28.54 14.97 11.38
C ASN A 240 27.69 14.05 10.47
N ALA A 241 26.67 13.38 11.01
CA ALA A 241 25.75 12.54 10.24
C ALA A 241 24.71 13.43 9.52
N LYS A 242 25.12 14.00 8.38
CA LYS A 242 24.37 14.98 7.55
C LYS A 242 22.92 14.62 7.20
N LYS A 243 22.47 13.37 7.37
CA LYS A 243 21.10 12.91 7.07
C LYS A 243 20.06 13.28 8.13
N TRP A 244 20.42 13.48 9.41
CA TRP A 244 19.42 13.66 10.49
C TRP A 244 18.88 15.09 10.65
N ARG A 245 18.99 15.92 9.60
CA ARG A 245 18.26 17.18 9.43
C ARG A 245 17.39 17.17 8.16
N ASP A 246 17.42 16.07 7.42
CA ASP A 246 16.53 15.82 6.31
C ASP A 246 15.17 15.42 6.89
N VAL A 247 14.10 16.01 6.37
CA VAL A 247 12.70 15.72 6.73
C VAL A 247 11.90 15.27 5.50
N SER A 248 12.57 15.04 4.36
CA SER A 248 11.92 14.65 3.10
C SER A 248 11.36 13.22 3.12
N ASP A 249 11.73 12.40 4.10
CA ASP A 249 11.12 11.10 4.41
C ASP A 249 9.96 11.18 5.43
N ILE A 250 9.65 12.39 5.93
CA ILE A 250 8.50 12.64 6.81
C ILE A 250 7.45 13.46 6.03
N PRO A 251 6.28 12.89 5.65
CA PRO A 251 5.26 13.59 4.86
C PRO A 251 4.72 14.89 5.49
N LEU A 252 4.87 15.07 6.81
CA LEU A 252 4.50 16.30 7.53
C LEU A 252 5.57 17.42 7.45
N GLY A 253 6.73 17.17 6.84
CA GLY A 253 7.82 18.14 6.70
C GLY A 253 8.49 18.58 8.01
N ARG A 254 8.24 17.88 9.13
CA ARG A 254 8.81 18.19 10.45
C ARG A 254 8.85 16.95 11.36
N PRO A 255 9.72 16.91 12.38
CA PRO A 255 9.57 15.99 13.50
C PRO A 255 8.27 16.24 14.28
N GLY A 256 7.79 15.19 14.95
CA GLY A 256 6.72 15.30 15.95
C GLY A 256 7.24 15.86 17.27
N SER A 257 6.36 16.43 18.09
CA SER A 257 6.67 16.89 19.45
C SER A 257 6.38 15.81 20.50
N ALA A 258 7.00 15.93 21.68
CA ALA A 258 6.72 15.04 22.82
C ALA A 258 5.24 15.11 23.27
N ASP A 259 4.58 16.27 23.11
CA ASP A 259 3.16 16.44 23.43
C ASP A 259 2.23 15.78 22.39
N GLU A 260 2.59 15.77 21.11
CA GLU A 260 1.89 14.97 20.09
C GLU A 260 2.04 13.48 20.37
N ALA A 261 3.26 13.03 20.71
CA ALA A 261 3.52 11.65 21.11
C ALA A 261 2.67 11.23 22.33
N ALA A 262 2.56 12.10 23.34
CA ALA A 262 1.77 11.88 24.55
C ALA A 262 0.26 11.78 24.29
N ARG A 263 -0.29 12.49 23.29
CA ARG A 263 -1.72 12.37 22.91
C ARG A 263 -2.08 10.98 22.41
N VAL A 264 -1.18 10.31 21.68
CA VAL A 264 -1.39 8.92 21.22
C VAL A 264 -1.44 7.96 22.42
N ILE A 265 -0.61 8.20 23.44
CA ILE A 265 -0.61 7.39 24.67
C ILE A 265 -1.86 7.67 25.53
N LEU A 266 -2.34 8.93 25.61
CA LEU A 266 -3.62 9.27 26.24
C LEU A 266 -4.78 8.50 25.58
N PHE A 267 -4.88 8.54 24.24
CA PHE A 267 -5.90 7.79 23.51
C PHE A 267 -5.88 6.30 23.89
N LEU A 268 -4.71 5.66 23.81
CA LEU A 268 -4.53 4.25 24.13
C LEU A 268 -4.78 3.89 25.62
N ALA A 269 -4.58 4.82 26.55
CA ALA A 269 -4.88 4.62 27.97
C ALA A 269 -6.38 4.77 28.26
N SER A 270 -7.04 5.70 27.58
CA SER A 270 -8.43 6.11 27.83
C SER A 270 -9.50 5.15 27.25
N PRO A 271 -10.75 5.22 27.75
CA PRO A 271 -11.92 4.56 27.18
C PRO A 271 -12.15 4.79 25.67
N LEU A 272 -11.62 5.87 25.07
CA LEU A 272 -11.64 6.08 23.60
C LEU A 272 -11.07 4.89 22.80
N SER A 273 -10.19 4.10 23.41
CA SER A 273 -9.54 2.94 22.79
C SER A 273 -10.07 1.59 23.32
N SER A 274 -11.31 1.55 23.80
CA SER A 274 -11.95 0.38 24.43
C SER A 274 -11.96 -0.90 23.57
N ASP A 275 -12.18 -0.79 22.25
CA ASP A 275 -12.09 -1.93 21.31
C ASP A 275 -10.76 -1.95 20.52
N VAL A 276 -9.79 -1.10 20.92
CA VAL A 276 -8.47 -0.98 20.28
C VAL A 276 -7.43 -1.80 21.05
N GLN A 277 -7.03 -2.91 20.44
CA GLN A 277 -6.05 -3.88 20.97
C GLN A 277 -5.41 -4.70 19.84
N HIS A 278 -4.21 -5.24 20.06
CA HIS A 278 -3.54 -6.16 19.13
C HIS A 278 -4.15 -7.59 19.10
N ALA A 279 -5.47 -7.69 18.88
CA ALA A 279 -6.19 -8.97 18.97
C ALA A 279 -6.25 -9.74 17.64
N ARG A 280 -6.02 -11.06 17.72
CA ARG A 280 -6.49 -12.02 16.69
C ARG A 280 -7.99 -12.26 16.88
N SER A 281 -8.84 -11.39 16.35
CA SER A 281 -10.24 -11.78 16.10
C SER A 281 -10.30 -12.84 14.98
N PRO A 282 -11.02 -13.97 15.16
CA PRO A 282 -11.25 -14.92 14.08
C PRO A 282 -12.11 -14.35 12.93
N GLN A 283 -12.92 -13.33 13.22
CA GLN A 283 -13.86 -12.71 12.28
C GLN A 283 -13.26 -11.49 11.55
N ALA A 284 -12.30 -10.78 12.16
CA ALA A 284 -11.63 -9.64 11.54
C ALA A 284 -10.34 -10.06 10.81
N ARG A 285 -10.42 -11.00 9.85
CA ARG A 285 -9.23 -11.67 9.28
C ARG A 285 -8.82 -11.28 7.86
N GLU A 286 -9.54 -10.38 7.19
CA GLU A 286 -9.26 -9.98 5.79
C GLU A 286 -9.11 -8.46 5.58
N ILE A 287 -8.66 -7.74 6.63
CA ILE A 287 -8.15 -6.36 6.56
C ILE A 287 -6.68 -6.37 6.99
N ASN A 288 -5.85 -5.45 6.47
CA ASN A 288 -4.38 -5.43 6.66
C ASN A 288 -3.96 -5.12 8.12
N PHE A 289 -3.98 -6.15 8.97
CA PHE A 289 -3.79 -6.02 10.42
C PHE A 289 -2.34 -5.86 10.92
N ASP A 290 -1.33 -5.91 10.04
CA ASP A 290 0.04 -5.50 10.40
C ASP A 290 0.28 -3.99 10.27
N PHE A 291 -0.61 -3.24 9.60
CA PHE A 291 -0.50 -1.79 9.46
C PHE A 291 -1.39 -1.00 10.44
N TRP A 292 -2.46 -1.62 11.00
CA TRP A 292 -3.56 -0.89 11.63
C TRP A 292 -3.55 -0.73 13.16
N PHE A 293 -2.63 -1.38 13.89
CA PHE A 293 -2.44 -1.09 15.32
C PHE A 293 -1.01 -0.72 15.73
N VAL A 294 -0.07 -0.69 14.80
CA VAL A 294 1.19 0.01 15.01
C VAL A 294 0.98 1.48 14.67
N LEU A 295 0.67 2.29 15.68
CA LEU A 295 0.39 3.72 15.51
C LEU A 295 1.67 4.48 15.10
N GLN A 296 1.87 4.64 13.78
CA GLN A 296 2.85 5.56 13.22
C GLN A 296 2.37 7.00 13.41
N ALA A 297 2.98 7.72 14.35
CA ALA A 297 2.52 9.03 14.79
C ALA A 297 2.58 10.14 13.72
N SER A 298 3.20 9.89 12.56
CA SER A 298 3.23 10.77 11.39
C SER A 298 1.87 10.91 10.67
N ALA A 299 0.91 10.00 10.90
CA ALA A 299 -0.38 10.01 10.19
C ALA A 299 -1.54 10.66 10.99
N LEU A 300 -1.34 11.05 12.25
CA LEU A 300 -2.45 11.21 13.21
C LEU A 300 -2.74 12.66 13.66
N ILE A 301 -2.58 13.64 12.77
CA ILE A 301 -2.94 15.05 13.02
C ILE A 301 -4.44 15.32 12.75
N TYR A 302 -5.09 14.53 11.90
CA TYR A 302 -6.42 14.83 11.34
C TYR A 302 -7.62 14.84 12.33
N VAL A 303 -7.41 14.45 13.59
CA VAL A 303 -8.47 14.35 14.61
C VAL A 303 -8.50 15.56 15.57
N SER A 304 -7.49 16.44 15.54
CA SER A 304 -7.39 17.54 16.51
C SER A 304 -8.29 18.76 16.26
N SER A 305 -8.97 18.84 15.11
CA SER A 305 -9.72 20.02 14.65
C SER A 305 -11.09 20.23 15.31
N TRP A 306 -11.62 19.21 16.01
CA TRP A 306 -13.02 19.16 16.47
C TRP A 306 -13.28 19.69 17.89
N LEU A 307 -12.30 20.33 18.54
CA LEU A 307 -12.38 20.73 19.95
C LEU A 307 -12.52 22.25 20.21
N THR A 308 -12.85 23.05 19.19
CA THR A 308 -13.18 24.48 19.35
C THR A 308 -14.33 24.93 18.45
N ILE A 309 -15.56 24.87 18.97
CA ILE A 309 -16.68 25.70 18.50
C ILE A 309 -17.26 26.43 19.72
N ASP A 310 -17.53 27.72 19.54
CA ASP A 310 -17.91 28.65 20.61
C ASP A 310 -19.39 28.55 21.00
N ASN A 311 -19.69 28.82 22.27
CA ASN A 311 -20.96 28.49 22.91
C ASN A 311 -21.91 29.71 22.95
N SER A 312 -22.39 30.17 21.78
CA SER A 312 -23.32 31.31 21.74
C SER A 312 -24.41 31.29 20.63
N LYS A 313 -25.56 30.67 20.93
CA LYS A 313 -26.92 31.29 20.90
C LYS A 313 -28.06 30.28 21.15
N THR A 314 -29.22 30.82 21.54
CA THR A 314 -30.35 30.11 22.17
C THR A 314 -31.35 29.47 21.19
N PRO A 315 -32.21 28.53 21.65
CA PRO A 315 -32.91 27.57 20.78
C PRO A 315 -34.35 27.97 20.39
N LEU A 316 -34.96 27.18 19.50
CA LEU A 316 -36.40 27.16 19.26
C LEU A 316 -36.96 25.73 19.35
N HIS A 317 -37.98 25.53 20.19
CA HIS A 317 -38.70 24.27 20.35
C HIS A 317 -39.61 23.93 19.16
N LYS A 318 -39.86 22.63 18.95
CA LYS A 318 -41.23 22.10 18.85
C LYS A 318 -41.32 20.64 19.27
N THR A 319 -42.45 20.25 19.85
CA THR A 319 -42.67 18.96 20.54
C THR A 319 -43.85 18.18 19.93
N ARG A 320 -43.72 16.85 19.87
CA ARG A 320 -44.80 15.83 19.85
C ARG A 320 -44.13 14.44 19.91
N THR A 321 -44.04 13.71 21.03
CA THR A 321 -45.07 13.05 21.88
C THR A 321 -45.77 11.84 21.24
N SER A 322 -45.45 10.65 21.78
CA SER A 322 -46.28 9.43 21.94
C SER A 322 -46.82 8.71 20.68
N SER A 323 -46.94 7.38 20.64
CA SER A 323 -47.10 6.40 21.75
C SER A 323 -46.56 4.99 21.47
N GLN A 324 -46.27 4.23 22.53
CA GLN A 324 -46.12 2.76 22.58
C GLN A 324 -47.45 2.12 23.10
N PRO A 325 -47.67 0.78 23.18
CA PRO A 325 -46.78 -0.21 23.81
C PRO A 325 -46.71 -1.66 23.27
N SER A 326 -45.76 -2.37 23.88
CA SER A 326 -45.38 -3.80 23.95
C SER A 326 -46.39 -4.95 23.70
N GLU A 327 -45.87 -5.98 23.04
CA GLU A 327 -45.72 -7.38 23.51
C GLU A 327 -44.23 -7.78 23.19
N GLN A 328 -43.44 -8.67 23.82
CA GLN A 328 -43.60 -9.84 24.73
C GLN A 328 -44.04 -11.14 24.01
N TRP A 329 -43.43 -12.33 24.16
CA TRP A 329 -42.31 -12.86 24.99
C TRP A 329 -41.61 -14.03 24.17
N ASP A 330 -40.47 -14.67 24.50
CA ASP A 330 -39.61 -14.71 25.70
C ASP A 330 -38.11 -15.09 25.42
N ASN A 331 -37.43 -15.69 26.41
CA ASN A 331 -36.07 -16.29 26.47
C ASN A 331 -35.99 -17.70 25.78
N GLU A 332 -34.94 -18.53 25.75
CA GLU A 332 -33.59 -18.73 26.40
C GLU A 332 -32.54 -19.03 25.28
N VAL A 333 -31.21 -18.77 25.35
CA VAL A 333 -30.11 -19.19 26.26
C VAL A 333 -29.72 -20.68 26.18
N ASP A 334 -28.41 -20.96 26.11
CA ASP A 334 -27.73 -22.28 25.99
C ASP A 334 -27.98 -23.09 24.70
N VAL A 335 -27.11 -24.00 24.23
CA VAL A 335 -25.86 -24.60 24.80
C VAL A 335 -24.71 -24.48 23.78
N TYR A 336 -23.45 -24.53 24.25
CA TYR A 336 -22.26 -24.80 23.42
C TYR A 336 -22.35 -26.16 22.70
N ASP A 337 -22.00 -26.22 21.41
CA ASP A 337 -21.34 -27.42 20.84
C ASP A 337 -20.00 -27.00 20.22
N ILE A 338 -18.94 -27.72 20.57
CA ILE A 338 -17.54 -27.40 20.23
C ILE A 338 -17.00 -28.52 19.35
N GLN A 339 -16.86 -28.26 18.05
CA GLN A 339 -16.09 -29.12 17.15
C GLN A 339 -14.79 -28.42 16.71
N ASP A 340 -13.72 -28.85 17.36
CA ASP A 340 -12.35 -28.36 17.28
C ASP A 340 -11.81 -28.43 15.83
N TYR A 341 -11.48 -27.28 15.21
CA TYR A 341 -10.80 -27.24 13.91
C TYR A 341 -9.49 -26.45 13.96
N ARG A 342 -8.43 -27.15 14.36
CA ARG A 342 -7.09 -26.60 14.55
C ARG A 342 -6.46 -26.15 13.22
N PRO A 343 -6.06 -24.89 13.06
CA PRO A 343 -5.21 -24.47 11.95
C PRO A 343 -3.83 -25.14 12.07
N ARG A 344 -3.37 -25.80 11.01
CA ARG A 344 -2.06 -26.47 11.00
C ARG A 344 -0.94 -25.44 11.00
N SER A 345 -0.17 -25.37 12.08
CA SER A 345 1.26 -25.11 11.96
C SER A 345 1.95 -26.31 11.30
N VAL A 346 3.17 -26.14 10.79
CA VAL A 346 4.04 -27.29 10.45
C VAL A 346 4.57 -27.89 11.75
N SER A 347 3.69 -28.55 12.49
CA SER A 347 4.03 -29.27 13.71
C SER A 347 4.81 -30.53 13.38
N LEU A 348 5.56 -31.04 14.37
CA LEU A 348 6.18 -32.37 14.31
C LEU A 348 5.14 -33.45 13.94
N SER A 349 3.88 -33.31 14.38
CA SER A 349 2.77 -34.19 14.01
C SER A 349 2.34 -34.09 12.53
N SER A 350 2.54 -32.96 11.86
CA SER A 350 2.31 -32.85 10.40
C SER A 350 3.46 -33.45 9.60
N GLN A 351 4.71 -33.32 10.08
CA GLN A 351 5.89 -33.97 9.50
C GLN A 351 5.82 -35.50 9.68
N LEU A 352 5.42 -35.97 10.87
CA LEU A 352 5.13 -37.38 11.14
C LEU A 352 3.96 -37.94 10.31
N LEU A 353 2.99 -37.10 9.92
CA LEU A 353 1.93 -37.49 8.99
C LEU A 353 2.48 -37.73 7.58
N CYS A 354 3.28 -36.83 7.02
CA CYS A 354 3.96 -37.07 5.73
C CYS A 354 4.89 -38.29 5.78
N LEU A 355 5.66 -38.47 6.87
CA LEU A 355 6.46 -39.68 7.10
C LEU A 355 5.59 -40.95 7.13
N ARG A 356 4.42 -40.90 7.76
CA ARG A 356 3.49 -42.05 7.83
C ARG A 356 2.83 -42.34 6.47
N GLU A 357 2.53 -41.33 5.67
CA GLU A 357 2.04 -41.50 4.29
C GLU A 357 3.12 -42.10 3.38
N LEU A 358 4.37 -41.66 3.51
CA LEU A 358 5.53 -42.23 2.80
C LEU A 358 5.81 -43.69 3.18
N VAL A 359 5.49 -44.10 4.42
CA VAL A 359 5.68 -45.47 4.94
C VAL A 359 4.48 -46.40 4.66
N HIS A 360 3.32 -45.87 4.25
CA HIS A 360 2.12 -46.66 3.93
C HIS A 360 1.82 -46.77 2.42
N THR A 361 2.86 -47.10 1.64
CA THR A 361 2.73 -47.54 0.25
C THR A 361 2.27 -49.02 0.14
N GLN A 362 1.01 -49.32 0.52
CA GLN A 362 0.38 -50.58 0.10
C GLN A 362 -1.16 -50.54 -0.02
N ASP A 363 -1.62 -50.90 -1.22
CA ASP A 363 -2.96 -51.30 -1.68
C ASP A 363 -4.23 -50.96 -0.86
N LYS A 364 -5.12 -50.17 -1.48
CA LYS A 364 -6.31 -50.76 -2.14
C LYS A 364 -7.04 -49.79 -3.09
N LYS A 365 -7.28 -50.24 -4.33
CA LYS A 365 -8.19 -49.58 -5.29
C LYS A 365 -9.62 -49.52 -4.71
N ARG A 366 -10.23 -48.33 -4.64
CA ARG A 366 -11.63 -48.15 -4.25
C ARG A 366 -12.37 -47.36 -5.35
N LYS A 367 -13.47 -47.91 -5.86
CA LYS A 367 -14.29 -47.27 -6.91
C LYS A 367 -14.96 -46.02 -6.37
N ILE A 368 -14.94 -44.93 -7.13
CA ILE A 368 -15.65 -43.69 -6.81
C ILE A 368 -17.07 -43.78 -7.38
N SER A 369 -18.09 -43.59 -6.54
CA SER A 369 -19.46 -43.29 -6.95
C SER A 369 -19.69 -41.77 -6.94
N ALA A 370 -20.59 -41.28 -7.79
CA ALA A 370 -20.82 -39.84 -7.96
C ALA A 370 -21.20 -39.12 -6.65
N PRO A 371 -20.76 -37.87 -6.43
CA PRO A 371 -21.05 -37.13 -5.20
C PRO A 371 -22.52 -36.73 -5.13
N LYS A 372 -23.13 -36.88 -3.95
CA LYS A 372 -24.40 -36.22 -3.63
C LYS A 372 -24.14 -34.73 -3.38
N LYS A 373 -25.02 -33.86 -3.87
CA LYS A 373 -24.99 -32.43 -3.54
C LYS A 373 -25.40 -32.24 -2.07
N ASN A 374 -24.46 -31.81 -1.23
CA ASN A 374 -24.81 -31.13 0.01
C ASN A 374 -25.15 -29.67 -0.33
N LYS A 375 -26.19 -29.10 0.28
CA LYS A 375 -26.45 -27.65 0.19
C LYS A 375 -25.32 -26.87 0.85
N ILE A 376 -25.02 -25.68 0.34
CA ILE A 376 -24.09 -24.75 0.98
C ILE A 376 -24.92 -23.79 1.85
N GLU A 377 -24.94 -24.03 3.16
CA GLU A 377 -25.63 -23.16 4.10
C GLU A 377 -24.87 -21.83 4.26
N GLY A 378 -25.58 -20.73 4.04
CA GLY A 378 -25.09 -19.35 4.09
C GLY A 378 -26.24 -18.35 3.90
N PRO A 379 -26.00 -17.05 4.10
CA PRO A 379 -27.04 -16.02 3.99
C PRO A 379 -27.56 -15.85 2.56
N VAL A 380 -28.74 -15.23 2.42
CA VAL A 380 -29.29 -14.81 1.13
C VAL A 380 -29.07 -13.30 0.99
N PHE A 381 -28.61 -12.86 -0.18
CA PHE A 381 -28.38 -11.43 -0.45
C PHE A 381 -29.32 -10.90 -1.52
N LEU A 382 -30.06 -9.84 -1.17
CA LEU A 382 -30.81 -9.02 -2.11
C LEU A 382 -29.81 -8.22 -2.97
N LEU A 383 -29.78 -8.51 -4.28
CA LEU A 383 -28.96 -7.80 -5.25
C LEU A 383 -29.83 -7.32 -6.42
N GLU A 384 -29.78 -6.03 -6.71
CA GLU A 384 -30.44 -5.42 -7.87
C GLU A 384 -29.52 -5.45 -9.09
N LEU A 385 -30.06 -5.82 -10.26
CA LEU A 385 -29.39 -5.80 -11.56
C LEU A 385 -30.09 -4.88 -12.57
N PRO A 386 -29.39 -4.43 -13.65
CA PRO A 386 -30.03 -3.75 -14.77
C PRO A 386 -31.09 -4.61 -15.47
N ARG A 387 -32.06 -3.97 -16.14
CA ARG A 387 -33.08 -4.66 -16.96
C ARG A 387 -32.44 -5.65 -17.95
N PRO A 388 -33.08 -6.79 -18.27
CA PRO A 388 -32.51 -7.82 -19.16
C PRO A 388 -31.89 -7.28 -20.47
N GLU A 389 -32.56 -6.35 -21.14
CA GLU A 389 -32.08 -5.69 -22.37
C GLU A 389 -30.75 -4.94 -22.12
N ARG A 390 -30.73 -4.05 -21.11
CA ARG A 390 -29.53 -3.26 -20.73
C ARG A 390 -28.41 -4.15 -20.18
N LEU A 391 -28.73 -5.25 -19.50
CA LEU A 391 -27.77 -6.23 -19.02
C LEU A 391 -27.09 -6.93 -20.21
N GLN A 392 -27.85 -7.30 -21.24
CA GLN A 392 -27.29 -7.89 -22.45
C GLN A 392 -26.43 -6.88 -23.24
N GLU A 393 -26.89 -5.63 -23.40
CA GLU A 393 -26.07 -4.56 -24.00
C GLU A 393 -24.69 -4.45 -23.32
N LEU A 394 -24.68 -4.43 -21.98
CA LEU A 394 -23.45 -4.30 -21.20
C LEU A 394 -22.55 -5.55 -21.31
N LEU A 395 -23.12 -6.77 -21.35
CA LEU A 395 -22.34 -7.98 -21.64
C LEU A 395 -21.73 -7.95 -23.06
N ASP A 396 -22.47 -7.43 -24.04
CA ASP A 396 -21.99 -7.32 -25.41
C ASP A 396 -20.92 -6.23 -25.57
N VAL A 397 -21.02 -5.11 -24.83
CA VAL A 397 -19.93 -4.13 -24.66
C VAL A 397 -18.70 -4.79 -24.03
N TYR A 398 -18.88 -5.52 -22.91
CA TYR A 398 -17.79 -6.21 -22.21
C TYR A 398 -17.00 -7.15 -23.15
N PHE A 399 -17.70 -8.04 -23.86
CA PHE A 399 -17.07 -9.03 -24.73
C PHE A 399 -16.54 -8.46 -26.05
N ARG A 400 -17.06 -7.31 -26.51
CA ARG A 400 -16.50 -6.57 -27.66
C ARG A 400 -15.20 -5.86 -27.27
N ASP A 401 -15.21 -5.17 -26.13
CA ASP A 401 -14.23 -4.12 -25.85
C ASP A 401 -13.14 -4.53 -24.84
N LEU A 402 -13.45 -5.24 -23.74
CA LEU A 402 -12.44 -5.62 -22.75
C LEU A 402 -11.77 -6.97 -23.05
N ASP A 403 -12.53 -7.98 -23.50
CA ASP A 403 -11.97 -9.28 -23.93
C ASP A 403 -10.96 -9.11 -25.09
N SER A 404 -11.06 -7.98 -25.83
CA SER A 404 -10.05 -7.56 -26.80
C SER A 404 -8.65 -7.45 -26.18
N PHE A 405 -8.50 -6.97 -24.95
CA PHE A 405 -7.21 -6.91 -24.25
C PHE A 405 -6.94 -8.15 -23.39
N PHE A 406 -7.97 -8.74 -22.78
CA PHE A 406 -7.81 -9.81 -21.78
C PHE A 406 -8.75 -11.00 -22.04
N PRO A 407 -8.43 -11.89 -23.00
CA PRO A 407 -9.30 -12.96 -23.48
C PRO A 407 -9.31 -14.22 -22.58
N PHE A 408 -9.68 -14.06 -21.31
CA PHE A 408 -9.69 -15.13 -20.29
C PHE A 408 -11.09 -15.59 -19.83
N ILE A 409 -12.16 -14.99 -20.36
CA ILE A 409 -13.55 -15.37 -20.07
C ILE A 409 -14.22 -15.80 -21.38
N LYS A 410 -14.65 -17.07 -21.44
CA LYS A 410 -15.20 -17.65 -22.67
C LYS A 410 -16.69 -17.30 -22.81
N ARG A 411 -16.99 -16.29 -23.65
CA ARG A 411 -18.33 -15.73 -23.88
C ARG A 411 -19.46 -16.76 -23.83
N ASP A 412 -19.51 -17.68 -24.79
CA ASP A 412 -20.63 -18.63 -24.95
C ASP A 412 -20.89 -19.48 -23.69
N GLU A 413 -19.82 -19.81 -22.96
CA GLU A 413 -19.89 -20.67 -21.76
C GLU A 413 -20.27 -19.87 -20.52
N THR A 414 -19.69 -18.68 -20.33
CA THR A 414 -20.00 -17.79 -19.20
C THR A 414 -21.36 -17.13 -19.36
N GLN A 415 -21.73 -16.71 -20.57
CA GLN A 415 -23.04 -16.12 -20.87
C GLN A 415 -24.16 -17.15 -20.65
N ALA A 416 -24.05 -18.38 -21.15
CA ALA A 416 -25.03 -19.44 -20.90
C ALA A 416 -25.12 -19.84 -19.40
N GLN A 417 -24.04 -19.66 -18.62
CA GLN A 417 -24.08 -19.82 -17.16
C GLN A 417 -24.83 -18.66 -16.48
N ILE A 418 -24.60 -17.41 -16.91
CA ILE A 418 -25.28 -16.21 -16.43
C ILE A 418 -26.78 -16.27 -16.75
N GLU A 419 -27.17 -16.47 -18.02
CA GLU A 419 -28.56 -16.56 -18.46
C GLU A 419 -29.34 -17.61 -17.65
N LYS A 420 -28.75 -18.79 -17.46
CA LYS A 420 -29.32 -19.87 -16.65
C LYS A 420 -29.45 -19.50 -15.17
N ALA A 421 -28.49 -18.80 -14.59
CA ALA A 421 -28.55 -18.32 -13.21
C ALA A 421 -29.66 -17.27 -13.05
N LEU A 422 -29.70 -16.26 -13.91
CA LEU A 422 -30.70 -15.20 -13.90
C LEU A 422 -32.12 -15.74 -14.11
N HIS A 423 -32.33 -16.67 -15.04
CA HIS A 423 -33.60 -17.37 -15.20
C HIS A 423 -33.98 -18.18 -13.95
N SER A 424 -33.03 -18.81 -13.26
CA SER A 424 -33.32 -19.53 -12.01
C SER A 424 -33.66 -18.64 -10.82
N LEU A 425 -33.28 -17.35 -10.89
CA LEU A 425 -33.57 -16.31 -9.88
C LEU A 425 -34.83 -15.48 -10.21
N GLY A 426 -35.48 -15.69 -11.37
CA GLY A 426 -36.67 -14.96 -11.78
C GLY A 426 -36.43 -13.59 -12.42
N HIS A 427 -35.19 -13.29 -12.84
CA HIS A 427 -34.82 -11.98 -13.38
C HIS A 427 -35.66 -11.60 -14.62
N SER A 428 -36.33 -10.45 -14.55
CA SER A 428 -37.24 -9.93 -15.58
C SER A 428 -37.45 -8.42 -15.41
N ASP A 429 -38.06 -7.74 -16.38
CA ASP A 429 -38.34 -6.29 -16.28
C ASP A 429 -39.18 -5.89 -15.05
N ASN A 430 -39.94 -6.83 -14.49
CA ASN A 430 -40.74 -6.64 -13.28
C ASN A 430 -40.03 -7.13 -11.99
N GLN A 431 -38.88 -7.81 -12.11
CA GLN A 431 -38.13 -8.38 -10.99
C GLN A 431 -36.61 -8.20 -11.22
N LEU A 432 -36.12 -7.02 -10.84
CA LEU A 432 -34.71 -6.63 -10.94
C LEU A 432 -33.91 -6.93 -9.66
N ILE A 433 -34.59 -7.09 -8.52
CA ILE A 433 -33.99 -7.47 -7.23
C ILE A 433 -34.08 -8.99 -7.07
N LEU A 434 -32.94 -9.64 -6.82
CA LEU A 434 -32.78 -11.09 -6.81
C LEU A 434 -32.22 -11.59 -5.48
N ASP A 435 -32.73 -12.73 -5.02
CA ASP A 435 -32.30 -13.43 -3.79
C ASP A 435 -31.10 -14.35 -4.06
N ILE A 436 -29.90 -13.78 -4.07
CA ILE A 436 -28.68 -14.53 -4.42
C ILE A 436 -28.33 -15.53 -3.31
N GLN A 437 -28.35 -16.83 -3.68
CA GLN A 437 -27.97 -17.95 -2.82
C GLN A 437 -26.45 -18.17 -2.78
N PRO A 438 -25.88 -18.81 -1.74
CA PRO A 438 -24.44 -19.10 -1.62
C PRO A 438 -23.81 -19.77 -2.84
N GLU A 439 -24.52 -20.70 -3.48
CA GLU A 439 -24.04 -21.38 -4.70
C GLU A 439 -23.92 -20.45 -5.94
N GLY A 440 -24.43 -19.22 -5.87
CA GLY A 440 -24.40 -18.23 -6.95
C GLY A 440 -23.46 -17.04 -6.74
N TYR A 441 -22.88 -16.85 -5.55
CA TYR A 441 -22.13 -15.64 -5.20
C TYR A 441 -21.00 -15.30 -6.19
N SER A 442 -20.15 -16.26 -6.52
CA SER A 442 -18.96 -16.05 -7.36
C SER A 442 -19.31 -15.69 -8.80
N LEU A 443 -20.30 -16.37 -9.39
CA LEU A 443 -20.80 -16.09 -10.74
C LEU A 443 -21.53 -14.74 -10.83
N ILE A 444 -22.36 -14.39 -9.85
CA ILE A 444 -23.09 -13.10 -9.85
C ILE A 444 -22.16 -11.93 -9.51
N ALA A 445 -21.15 -12.13 -8.66
CA ALA A 445 -20.11 -11.13 -8.44
C ALA A 445 -19.25 -10.90 -9.69
N LEU A 446 -18.89 -11.96 -10.42
CA LEU A 446 -18.22 -11.87 -11.72
C LEU A 446 -19.06 -11.07 -12.71
N LEU A 447 -20.36 -11.37 -12.82
CA LEU A 447 -21.31 -10.58 -13.62
C LEU A 447 -21.31 -9.10 -13.21
N CYS A 448 -21.44 -8.77 -11.92
CA CYS A 448 -21.43 -7.38 -11.44
C CYS A 448 -20.14 -6.63 -11.83
N ASN A 449 -19.00 -7.32 -11.83
CA ASN A 449 -17.69 -6.78 -12.20
C ASN A 449 -17.55 -6.59 -13.73
N MET A 450 -18.05 -7.54 -14.53
CA MET A 450 -18.15 -7.41 -16.00
C MET A 450 -19.03 -6.21 -16.39
N LEU A 451 -20.19 -6.05 -15.74
CA LEU A 451 -21.10 -4.94 -15.98
C LEU A 451 -20.49 -3.60 -15.53
N ALA A 452 -19.81 -3.54 -14.38
CA ALA A 452 -19.13 -2.33 -13.90
C ALA A 452 -18.09 -1.81 -14.91
N ILE A 453 -17.29 -2.71 -15.50
CA ILE A 453 -16.34 -2.32 -16.55
C ILE A 453 -17.09 -1.90 -17.82
N ALA A 454 -18.13 -2.62 -18.24
CA ALA A 454 -18.92 -2.23 -19.39
C ALA A 454 -19.58 -0.84 -19.25
N GLU A 455 -19.96 -0.42 -18.04
CA GLU A 455 -20.45 0.94 -17.77
C GLU A 455 -19.36 2.01 -17.83
N SER A 456 -18.12 1.69 -17.41
CA SER A 456 -16.94 2.54 -17.65
C SER A 456 -16.50 2.62 -19.12
N LEU A 457 -16.97 1.69 -19.96
CA LEU A 457 -16.76 1.68 -21.41
C LEU A 457 -17.91 2.33 -22.20
N CYS A 458 -18.95 2.84 -21.52
CA CYS A 458 -20.03 3.63 -22.11
C CYS A 458 -19.69 5.13 -22.14
N ALA A 459 -20.34 5.88 -23.03
CA ALA A 459 -20.12 7.32 -23.15
C ALA A 459 -20.61 8.12 -21.93
N PRO A 460 -19.94 9.23 -21.53
CA PRO A 460 -20.17 9.93 -20.26
C PRO A 460 -21.51 10.67 -20.13
N GLY A 461 -22.38 10.63 -21.14
CA GLY A 461 -23.71 11.26 -21.09
C GLY A 461 -24.74 10.56 -20.21
N ALA A 462 -24.42 9.39 -19.65
CA ALA A 462 -25.36 8.57 -18.87
C ALA A 462 -25.39 8.86 -17.35
N TRP A 463 -24.35 9.50 -16.81
CA TRP A 463 -24.05 9.45 -15.36
C TRP A 463 -23.94 10.84 -14.72
N PRO A 464 -25.05 11.48 -14.32
CA PRO A 464 -25.02 12.83 -13.76
C PRO A 464 -24.46 12.94 -12.32
N TYR A 465 -24.22 11.83 -11.60
CA TYR A 465 -23.87 11.86 -10.16
C TYR A 465 -22.84 10.81 -9.66
N GLU A 466 -22.33 9.90 -10.48
CA GLU A 466 -21.30 8.92 -10.02
C GLU A 466 -19.87 9.44 -10.24
N ILE A 467 -19.04 9.41 -9.18
CA ILE A 467 -17.61 9.82 -9.22
C ILE A 467 -16.76 8.83 -10.05
N ARG A 468 -17.24 7.58 -10.19
CA ARG A 468 -16.56 6.44 -10.83
C ARG A 468 -17.63 5.61 -11.55
N PRO A 469 -17.67 5.53 -12.89
CA PRO A 469 -18.69 4.75 -13.61
C PRO A 469 -18.68 3.27 -13.21
N GLY A 470 -19.87 2.68 -13.04
CA GLY A 470 -20.05 1.27 -12.68
C GLY A 470 -19.68 0.93 -11.23
N TRP A 471 -19.32 1.92 -10.40
CA TRP A 471 -18.82 1.70 -9.05
C TRP A 471 -19.89 1.12 -8.12
N SER A 472 -21.16 1.48 -8.34
CA SER A 472 -22.30 0.90 -7.63
C SER A 472 -22.47 -0.59 -7.93
N LEU A 473 -22.24 -1.05 -9.16
CA LEU A 473 -22.21 -2.48 -9.51
C LEU A 473 -20.97 -3.20 -8.96
N PHE A 474 -19.79 -2.58 -9.04
CA PHE A 474 -18.56 -3.12 -8.46
C PHE A 474 -18.70 -3.38 -6.95
N LEU A 475 -19.26 -2.43 -6.19
CA LEU A 475 -19.53 -2.59 -4.76
C LEU A 475 -20.57 -3.68 -4.45
N ARG A 476 -21.56 -3.92 -5.32
CA ARG A 476 -22.50 -5.04 -5.20
C ARG A 476 -21.77 -6.39 -5.34
N GLY A 477 -20.84 -6.50 -6.28
CA GLY A 477 -19.96 -7.65 -6.45
C GLY A 477 -19.08 -7.89 -5.22
N CYS A 478 -18.41 -6.85 -4.70
CA CYS A 478 -17.58 -6.93 -3.50
C CYS A 478 -18.33 -7.50 -2.28
N ARG A 479 -19.59 -7.11 -2.07
CA ARG A 479 -20.42 -7.61 -0.95
C ARG A 479 -20.65 -9.12 -1.05
N LEU A 480 -20.97 -9.66 -2.23
CA LEU A 480 -21.14 -11.11 -2.38
C LEU A 480 -19.85 -11.88 -2.04
N ILE A 481 -18.70 -11.38 -2.50
CA ILE A 481 -17.41 -12.05 -2.30
C ILE A 481 -16.95 -12.02 -0.84
N GLN A 482 -17.32 -11.01 -0.05
CA GLN A 482 -17.10 -10.99 1.42
C GLN A 482 -17.74 -12.17 2.17
N HIS A 483 -18.66 -12.90 1.53
CA HIS A 483 -19.31 -14.09 2.09
C HIS A 483 -18.93 -15.40 1.37
N CYS A 484 -18.08 -15.35 0.34
CA CYS A 484 -17.44 -16.52 -0.26
C CYS A 484 -16.35 -17.09 0.68
N SER A 485 -16.70 -18.10 1.49
CA SER A 485 -15.75 -18.71 2.46
C SER A 485 -14.44 -19.19 1.78
N PRO A 486 -13.28 -18.54 2.02
CA PRO A 486 -12.07 -18.64 1.18
C PRO A 486 -11.27 -19.95 1.34
N LEU A 487 -11.88 -20.98 1.94
CA LEU A 487 -11.25 -22.23 2.35
C LEU A 487 -12.09 -23.50 2.11
N ARG A 488 -13.36 -23.41 1.69
CA ARG A 488 -14.24 -24.59 1.50
C ARG A 488 -14.48 -24.97 0.04
N HIS A 489 -14.55 -24.00 -0.87
CA HIS A 489 -14.64 -24.24 -2.31
C HIS A 489 -14.01 -23.05 -3.04
N ILE A 490 -13.00 -23.29 -3.87
CA ILE A 490 -12.44 -22.28 -4.78
C ILE A 490 -12.87 -22.69 -6.19
N ASP A 491 -13.71 -21.87 -6.81
CA ASP A 491 -14.11 -22.02 -8.21
C ASP A 491 -13.32 -21.07 -9.13
N PHE A 492 -13.48 -21.23 -10.44
CA PHE A 492 -12.82 -20.37 -11.42
C PHE A 492 -13.46 -18.98 -11.53
N HIS A 493 -14.75 -18.83 -11.20
CA HIS A 493 -15.44 -17.53 -11.26
C HIS A 493 -14.90 -16.55 -10.21
N LEU A 494 -14.55 -17.04 -9.02
CA LEU A 494 -13.88 -16.28 -7.96
C LEU A 494 -12.49 -15.80 -8.39
N ILE A 495 -11.72 -16.67 -9.06
CA ILE A 495 -10.38 -16.31 -9.59
C ILE A 495 -10.52 -15.28 -10.72
N GLN A 496 -11.46 -15.50 -11.64
CA GLN A 496 -11.80 -14.57 -12.71
C GLN A 496 -12.28 -13.22 -12.15
N TYR A 497 -13.08 -13.22 -11.09
CA TYR A 497 -13.55 -12.01 -10.41
C TYR A 497 -12.37 -11.17 -9.90
N TYR A 498 -11.44 -11.75 -9.12
CA TYR A 498 -10.32 -10.97 -8.58
C TYR A 498 -9.35 -10.50 -9.67
N ALA A 499 -9.11 -11.30 -10.71
CA ALA A 499 -8.33 -10.88 -11.87
C ALA A 499 -8.99 -9.67 -12.56
N LEU A 500 -10.31 -9.73 -12.77
CA LEU A 500 -11.08 -8.68 -13.41
C LEU A 500 -11.20 -7.41 -12.54
N SER A 501 -11.33 -7.56 -11.22
CA SER A 501 -11.31 -6.44 -10.27
C SER A 501 -9.99 -5.67 -10.35
N SER A 502 -8.88 -6.37 -10.56
CA SER A 502 -7.56 -5.73 -10.67
C SER A 502 -7.46 -4.81 -11.90
N GLU A 503 -8.10 -5.18 -13.02
CA GLU A 503 -8.18 -4.34 -14.21
C GLU A 503 -9.13 -3.15 -13.99
N TYR A 504 -10.33 -3.35 -13.43
CA TYR A 504 -11.27 -2.26 -13.14
C TYR A 504 -10.69 -1.24 -12.16
N LEU A 505 -10.06 -1.70 -11.08
CA LEU A 505 -9.44 -0.84 -10.08
C LEU A 505 -8.24 -0.07 -10.66
N MET A 506 -7.47 -0.68 -11.56
CA MET A 506 -6.37 -0.01 -12.26
C MET A 506 -6.87 1.04 -13.27
N GLN A 507 -7.91 0.74 -14.06
CA GLN A 507 -8.56 1.73 -14.93
C GLN A 507 -9.23 2.86 -14.12
N SER A 508 -9.67 2.56 -12.90
CA SER A 508 -10.15 3.51 -11.89
C SER A 508 -9.02 4.18 -11.09
N GLU A 509 -7.75 3.99 -11.47
CA GLU A 509 -6.55 4.58 -10.86
C GLU A 509 -6.34 4.23 -9.36
N LEU A 510 -7.07 3.25 -8.83
CA LEU A 510 -6.90 2.67 -7.47
C LEU A 510 -5.80 1.59 -7.47
N LEU A 511 -4.58 2.00 -7.80
CA LEU A 511 -3.46 1.08 -8.05
C LEU A 511 -3.11 0.17 -6.84
N TYR A 512 -3.30 0.64 -5.61
CA TYR A 512 -3.09 -0.15 -4.39
C TYR A 512 -4.08 -1.30 -4.26
N ASP A 513 -5.38 -1.04 -4.46
CA ASP A 513 -6.40 -2.09 -4.38
C ASP A 513 -6.37 -2.99 -5.63
N ALA A 514 -5.93 -2.48 -6.78
CA ALA A 514 -5.61 -3.32 -7.95
C ALA A 514 -4.50 -4.34 -7.61
N SER A 515 -3.42 -3.90 -6.96
CA SER A 515 -2.34 -4.78 -6.47
C SER A 515 -2.86 -5.83 -5.47
N ARG A 516 -3.74 -5.45 -4.54
CA ARG A 516 -4.40 -6.41 -3.62
C ARG A 516 -5.31 -7.40 -4.35
N ALA A 517 -6.06 -6.96 -5.35
CA ALA A 517 -6.94 -7.81 -6.14
C ALA A 517 -6.15 -8.84 -6.96
N ILE A 518 -5.09 -8.43 -7.66
CA ILE A 518 -4.27 -9.38 -8.43
C ILE A 518 -3.48 -10.33 -7.52
N SER A 519 -3.02 -9.87 -6.34
CA SER A 519 -2.42 -10.74 -5.32
C SER A 519 -3.40 -11.84 -4.87
N THR A 520 -4.67 -11.49 -4.63
CA THR A 520 -5.70 -12.46 -4.27
C THR A 520 -5.99 -13.44 -5.41
N ALA A 521 -6.07 -12.96 -6.66
CA ALA A 521 -6.23 -13.81 -7.84
C ALA A 521 -5.09 -14.81 -7.99
N ALA A 522 -3.83 -14.35 -7.87
CA ALA A 522 -2.63 -15.18 -7.92
C ALA A 522 -2.62 -16.26 -6.84
N GLN A 523 -2.90 -15.89 -5.58
CA GLN A 523 -2.95 -16.83 -4.46
C GLN A 523 -4.04 -17.89 -4.62
N LEU A 524 -5.23 -17.52 -5.09
CA LEU A 524 -6.32 -18.48 -5.35
C LEU A 524 -5.99 -19.38 -6.55
N ALA A 525 -5.40 -18.84 -7.61
CA ALA A 525 -4.95 -19.60 -8.78
C ALA A 525 -3.86 -20.63 -8.42
N MET A 526 -2.88 -20.26 -7.60
CA MET A 526 -1.87 -21.19 -7.07
C MET A 526 -2.50 -22.26 -6.15
N ARG A 527 -3.48 -21.91 -5.31
CA ARG A 527 -4.20 -22.90 -4.46
C ARG A 527 -4.92 -23.98 -5.26
N VAL A 528 -5.46 -23.65 -6.45
CA VAL A 528 -6.07 -24.64 -7.37
C VAL A 528 -5.07 -25.24 -8.38
N ARG A 529 -3.77 -24.93 -8.23
CA ARG A 529 -2.66 -25.38 -9.10
C ARG A 529 -2.90 -25.03 -10.58
N LEU A 530 -3.30 -23.78 -10.82
CA LEU A 530 -3.44 -23.20 -12.16
C LEU A 530 -2.08 -22.89 -12.83
N ASN A 531 -1.00 -22.94 -12.05
CA ASN A 531 0.38 -22.82 -12.49
C ASN A 531 1.01 -24.15 -12.93
N GLU A 532 0.28 -25.27 -12.94
CA GLU A 532 0.82 -26.61 -13.18
C GLU A 532 -0.04 -27.49 -14.11
N GLU A 533 0.32 -27.59 -15.39
CA GLU A 533 -0.50 -28.34 -16.39
C GLU A 533 -0.61 -29.84 -16.05
N ARG A 534 0.43 -30.40 -15.44
CA ARG A 534 0.55 -31.82 -15.02
C ARG A 534 -0.51 -32.28 -14.02
N VAL A 535 -1.28 -31.35 -13.44
CA VAL A 535 -2.36 -31.65 -12.49
C VAL A 535 -3.70 -31.83 -13.21
N TRP A 536 -3.84 -31.33 -14.43
CA TRP A 536 -5.12 -31.22 -15.15
C TRP A 536 -5.52 -32.50 -15.92
N ASN A 537 -5.10 -33.68 -15.46
CA ASN A 537 -5.21 -34.97 -16.15
C ASN A 537 -6.64 -35.44 -16.46
N THR A 538 -7.67 -34.73 -15.99
CA THR A 538 -9.10 -35.00 -16.25
C THR A 538 -9.78 -33.91 -17.06
N ALA A 539 -9.05 -32.88 -17.52
CA ALA A 539 -9.59 -31.73 -18.24
C ALA A 539 -9.57 -31.95 -19.76
N THR A 540 -10.57 -31.43 -20.46
CA THR A 540 -10.64 -31.38 -21.93
C THR A 540 -9.65 -30.37 -22.53
N GLU A 541 -9.32 -30.47 -23.82
CA GLU A 541 -8.46 -29.49 -24.51
C GLU A 541 -8.99 -28.04 -24.37
N SER A 542 -10.33 -27.85 -24.39
CA SER A 542 -10.94 -26.53 -24.16
C SER A 542 -10.74 -26.03 -22.72
N GLU A 543 -10.82 -26.90 -21.71
CA GLU A 543 -10.59 -26.50 -20.32
C GLU A 543 -9.12 -26.21 -20.04
N ILE A 544 -8.20 -27.03 -20.54
CA ILE A 544 -6.76 -26.81 -20.47
C ILE A 544 -6.44 -25.43 -21.08
N LYS A 545 -7.00 -25.14 -22.26
CA LYS A 545 -6.85 -23.86 -22.95
C LYS A 545 -7.41 -22.68 -22.14
N ASN A 546 -8.60 -22.81 -21.56
CA ASN A 546 -9.21 -21.77 -20.72
C ASN A 546 -8.39 -21.50 -19.45
N ARG A 547 -7.97 -22.55 -18.73
CA ARG A 547 -7.13 -22.47 -17.52
C ARG A 547 -5.78 -21.80 -17.82
N LYS A 548 -5.16 -22.18 -18.93
CA LYS A 548 -3.89 -21.62 -19.41
C LYS A 548 -3.99 -20.14 -19.79
N ARG A 549 -5.09 -19.72 -20.42
CA ARG A 549 -5.37 -18.30 -20.67
C ARG A 549 -5.56 -17.53 -19.36
N LEU A 550 -6.37 -18.04 -18.42
CA LEU A 550 -6.59 -17.42 -17.11
C LEU A 550 -5.27 -17.24 -16.33
N TRP A 551 -4.41 -18.26 -16.26
CA TRP A 551 -3.10 -18.14 -15.61
C TRP A 551 -2.22 -17.07 -16.26
N TRP A 552 -2.04 -17.13 -17.58
CA TRP A 552 -1.15 -16.20 -18.27
C TRP A 552 -1.68 -14.76 -18.31
N THR A 553 -3.00 -14.54 -18.22
CA THR A 553 -3.54 -13.19 -17.97
C THR A 553 -3.27 -12.73 -16.54
N ILE A 554 -3.44 -13.58 -15.51
CA ILE A 554 -3.12 -13.21 -14.12
C ILE A 554 -1.63 -12.85 -13.97
N TYR A 555 -0.74 -13.62 -14.59
CA TYR A 555 0.69 -13.32 -14.70
C TYR A 555 0.91 -11.93 -15.32
N PHE A 556 0.42 -11.68 -16.54
CA PHE A 556 0.63 -10.40 -17.21
C PHE A 556 0.02 -9.20 -16.45
N LEU A 557 -1.13 -9.38 -15.78
CA LEU A 557 -1.75 -8.32 -14.97
C LEU A 557 -0.90 -7.99 -13.72
N ASP A 558 -0.27 -8.97 -13.08
CA ASP A 558 0.65 -8.77 -11.96
C ASP A 558 1.86 -7.92 -12.39
N GLN A 559 2.46 -8.20 -13.55
CA GLN A 559 3.53 -7.36 -14.10
C GLN A 559 3.05 -5.98 -14.56
N LYS A 560 1.88 -5.87 -15.22
CA LYS A 560 1.28 -4.58 -15.63
C LYS A 560 1.02 -3.68 -14.41
N ILE A 561 0.56 -4.26 -13.30
CA ILE A 561 0.30 -3.53 -12.05
C ILE A 561 1.62 -3.21 -11.34
N SER A 562 2.60 -4.11 -11.32
CA SER A 562 3.98 -3.81 -10.86
C SER A 562 4.58 -2.61 -11.58
N GLN A 563 4.48 -2.56 -12.92
CA GLN A 563 4.93 -1.44 -13.74
C GLN A 563 4.23 -0.12 -13.37
N ARG A 564 2.91 -0.15 -13.15
CA ARG A 564 2.12 1.05 -12.79
C ARG A 564 2.28 1.49 -11.33
N THR A 565 2.68 0.59 -10.42
CA THR A 565 2.81 0.86 -8.97
C THR A 565 4.24 1.14 -8.50
N GLY A 566 5.25 0.97 -9.36
CA GLY A 566 6.65 1.03 -8.95
C GLY A 566 6.99 0.01 -7.85
N SER A 567 6.26 -1.11 -7.79
CA SER A 567 6.35 -2.12 -6.73
C SER A 567 6.72 -3.50 -7.31
N PRO A 568 7.35 -4.40 -6.53
CA PRO A 568 7.67 -5.75 -7.00
C PRO A 568 6.44 -6.51 -7.47
N TYR A 569 6.59 -7.24 -8.58
CA TYR A 569 5.63 -8.25 -9.01
C TYR A 569 5.64 -9.45 -8.04
N ILE A 570 4.58 -10.24 -8.05
CA ILE A 570 4.32 -11.32 -7.09
C ILE A 570 4.75 -12.67 -7.67
N ILE A 571 4.37 -12.96 -8.92
CA ILE A 571 4.51 -14.28 -9.54
C ILE A 571 5.86 -14.40 -10.26
N ARG A 572 6.68 -15.35 -9.84
CA ARG A 572 8.02 -15.58 -10.42
C ARG A 572 8.00 -16.70 -11.44
N ASP A 573 8.81 -16.63 -12.49
CA ASP A 573 8.97 -17.74 -13.46
C ASP A 573 9.34 -19.07 -12.78
N THR A 574 10.05 -19.05 -11.65
CA THR A 574 10.38 -20.24 -10.85
C THR A 574 9.17 -20.96 -10.24
N GLU A 575 8.01 -20.32 -10.19
CA GLU A 575 6.76 -20.83 -9.61
C GLU A 575 5.81 -21.40 -10.69
N ILE A 576 6.23 -21.35 -11.97
CA ILE A 576 5.42 -21.72 -13.13
C ILE A 576 5.88 -23.08 -13.69
N ALA A 577 5.02 -24.09 -13.59
CA ALA A 577 5.18 -25.39 -14.27
C ALA A 577 4.12 -25.57 -15.37
N LEU A 578 3.86 -24.48 -16.09
CA LEU A 578 2.88 -24.36 -17.16
C LEU A 578 3.60 -24.07 -18.49
N PRO A 579 3.39 -24.86 -19.55
CA PRO A 579 3.98 -24.56 -20.85
C PRO A 579 3.34 -23.32 -21.49
N GLU A 580 4.09 -22.69 -22.37
CA GLU A 580 3.69 -21.53 -23.16
C GLU A 580 2.79 -21.89 -24.35
N PHE A 581 2.36 -20.89 -25.13
CA PHE A 581 1.63 -21.10 -26.38
C PHE A 581 2.58 -21.30 -27.59
N SER A 582 3.88 -21.01 -27.41
CA SER A 582 4.93 -20.94 -28.43
C SER A 582 5.23 -22.23 -29.22
N GLN A 583 4.72 -23.40 -28.83
CA GLN A 583 5.03 -24.67 -29.53
C GLN A 583 4.23 -24.90 -30.83
N ASP A 584 2.97 -24.42 -30.90
CA ASP A 584 2.22 -24.13 -32.13
C ASP A 584 0.91 -23.39 -31.75
N PRO A 585 0.88 -22.05 -31.81
CA PRO A 585 -0.25 -21.27 -31.34
C PRO A 585 -1.41 -21.25 -32.37
N LYS A 586 -2.17 -22.35 -32.38
CA LYS A 586 -3.30 -22.70 -33.29
C LYS A 586 -4.33 -21.59 -33.60
N THR A 587 -4.41 -20.49 -32.84
CA THR A 587 -5.34 -19.37 -33.11
C THR A 587 -4.69 -18.00 -32.90
N ARG A 588 -5.22 -16.97 -33.56
CA ARG A 588 -4.81 -15.57 -33.41
C ARG A 588 -4.80 -15.09 -31.96
N THR A 589 -5.78 -15.51 -31.16
CA THR A 589 -5.84 -15.19 -29.72
C THR A 589 -4.75 -15.90 -28.93
N ASP A 590 -4.32 -17.11 -29.32
CA ASP A 590 -3.21 -17.80 -28.64
C ASP A 590 -1.85 -17.17 -28.99
N ARG A 591 -1.67 -16.70 -30.24
CA ARG A 591 -0.52 -15.87 -30.64
C ARG A 591 -0.47 -14.55 -29.87
N TYR A 592 -1.61 -13.88 -29.69
CA TYR A 592 -1.71 -12.68 -28.85
C TYR A 592 -1.35 -12.96 -27.39
N MET A 593 -1.85 -14.07 -26.82
CA MET A 593 -1.53 -14.47 -25.45
C MET A 593 -0.05 -14.79 -25.24
N GLN A 594 0.66 -15.37 -26.23
CA GLN A 594 2.11 -15.53 -26.16
C GLN A 594 2.82 -14.17 -25.98
N VAL A 595 2.46 -13.18 -26.81
CA VAL A 595 3.08 -11.84 -26.73
C VAL A 595 2.82 -11.16 -25.37
N LEU A 596 1.68 -11.43 -24.71
CA LEU A 596 1.46 -10.98 -23.34
C LEU A 596 2.41 -11.67 -22.33
N VAL A 597 2.69 -12.97 -22.48
CA VAL A 597 3.69 -13.68 -21.65
C VAL A 597 5.09 -13.11 -21.89
N ASP A 598 5.46 -12.88 -23.15
CA ASP A 598 6.76 -12.35 -23.53
C ASP A 598 6.96 -10.92 -22.97
N LEU A 599 5.93 -10.06 -23.05
CA LEU A 599 5.93 -8.72 -22.45
C LEU A 599 6.00 -8.77 -20.92
N GLY A 600 5.28 -9.70 -20.27
CA GLY A 600 5.33 -9.90 -18.82
C GLY A 600 6.73 -10.29 -18.35
N ARG A 601 7.38 -11.24 -19.05
CA ARG A 601 8.78 -11.60 -18.78
C ARG A 601 9.77 -10.48 -19.07
N LEU A 602 9.59 -9.71 -20.15
CA LEU A 602 10.40 -8.53 -20.41
C LEU A 602 10.30 -7.54 -19.24
N TRP A 603 9.10 -7.29 -18.70
CA TRP A 603 8.95 -6.45 -17.51
C TRP A 603 9.66 -7.04 -16.29
N SER A 604 9.47 -8.32 -15.97
CA SER A 604 10.15 -8.98 -14.84
C SER A 604 11.68 -8.84 -14.93
N LEU A 605 12.23 -9.04 -16.12
CA LEU A 605 13.66 -8.93 -16.39
C LEU A 605 14.17 -7.48 -16.32
N ILE A 606 13.36 -6.51 -16.76
CA ILE A 606 13.61 -5.06 -16.62
C ILE A 606 13.60 -4.65 -15.15
N TRP A 607 12.61 -5.12 -14.39
CA TRP A 607 12.46 -4.86 -12.97
C TRP A 607 13.70 -5.32 -12.18
N ASP A 608 14.07 -6.59 -12.32
CA ASP A 608 15.23 -7.17 -11.62
C ASP A 608 16.58 -6.54 -12.03
N THR A 609 16.69 -6.05 -13.26
CA THR A 609 17.93 -5.42 -13.77
C THR A 609 18.07 -3.95 -13.35
N PHE A 610 16.98 -3.17 -13.31
CA PHE A 610 17.03 -1.71 -13.22
C PHE A 610 16.22 -1.06 -12.08
N PHE A 611 15.24 -1.74 -11.49
CA PHE A 611 14.27 -1.15 -10.55
C PHE A 611 14.24 -1.81 -9.17
N ALA A 612 14.54 -3.11 -9.08
CA ALA A 612 14.61 -3.83 -7.81
C ALA A 612 15.61 -3.19 -6.83
N ALA A 613 15.34 -3.25 -5.53
CA ALA A 613 16.26 -2.72 -4.51
C ALA A 613 17.65 -3.40 -4.49
N SER A 614 17.76 -4.58 -5.11
CA SER A 614 18.98 -5.35 -5.34
C SER A 614 19.51 -5.26 -6.79
N ALA A 615 18.98 -4.36 -7.62
CA ALA A 615 19.37 -4.19 -9.02
C ALA A 615 20.90 -3.99 -9.12
N PRO A 616 21.64 -4.86 -9.84
CA PRO A 616 23.09 -4.90 -9.74
C PRO A 616 23.78 -3.72 -10.43
N LYS A 617 23.11 -3.12 -11.43
CA LYS A 617 23.66 -2.03 -12.26
C LYS A 617 22.56 -1.10 -12.81
N PRO A 618 21.84 -0.34 -11.98
CA PRO A 618 20.63 0.37 -12.39
C PRO A 618 20.83 1.54 -13.39
N GLN A 619 22.05 1.74 -13.91
CA GLN A 619 22.41 2.68 -14.98
C GLN A 619 23.52 2.18 -15.95
N ASP A 620 23.87 0.87 -15.99
CA ASP A 620 24.88 0.39 -16.96
C ASP A 620 24.29 0.37 -18.37
N TRP A 621 24.81 1.26 -19.23
CA TRP A 621 24.41 1.38 -20.63
C TRP A 621 24.49 0.07 -21.40
N LYS A 622 25.39 -0.87 -21.03
CA LYS A 622 25.48 -2.18 -21.68
C LYS A 622 24.26 -3.05 -21.40
N GLU A 623 23.73 -2.99 -20.19
CA GLU A 623 22.50 -3.69 -19.83
C GLU A 623 21.31 -3.05 -20.56
N VAL A 624 21.32 -1.73 -20.77
CA VAL A 624 20.31 -1.01 -21.56
C VAL A 624 20.31 -1.47 -23.02
N GLU A 625 21.47 -1.50 -23.72
CA GLU A 625 21.51 -2.01 -25.10
C GLU A 625 21.14 -3.52 -25.17
N LEU A 626 21.55 -4.32 -24.18
CA LEU A 626 21.22 -5.74 -24.11
C LEU A 626 19.72 -5.97 -23.91
N MET A 627 19.06 -5.15 -23.09
CA MET A 627 17.62 -5.22 -22.87
C MET A 627 16.85 -4.68 -24.08
N ASP A 628 17.31 -3.60 -24.72
CA ASP A 628 16.72 -3.11 -25.97
C ASP A 628 16.78 -4.17 -27.07
N THR A 629 17.91 -4.88 -27.17
CA THR A 629 18.07 -6.01 -28.09
C THR A 629 17.05 -7.13 -27.81
N ARG A 630 16.75 -7.44 -26.54
CA ARG A 630 15.71 -8.42 -26.17
C ARG A 630 14.31 -7.95 -26.56
N ILE A 631 13.98 -6.67 -26.33
CA ILE A 631 12.67 -6.10 -26.72
C ILE A 631 12.53 -6.11 -28.25
N LEU A 632 13.59 -5.74 -28.98
CA LEU A 632 13.65 -5.77 -30.44
C LEU A 632 13.57 -7.19 -31.01
N MET A 633 14.10 -8.21 -30.33
CA MET A 633 13.91 -9.61 -30.72
C MET A 633 12.44 -10.02 -30.61
N VAL A 634 11.75 -9.70 -29.50
CA VAL A 634 10.31 -9.94 -29.36
C VAL A 634 9.51 -9.19 -30.45
N GLN A 635 9.88 -7.94 -30.75
CA GLN A 635 9.25 -7.15 -31.83
C GLN A 635 9.45 -7.78 -33.23
N ARG A 636 10.65 -8.30 -33.52
CA ARG A 636 11.00 -8.95 -34.78
C ARG A 636 10.27 -10.30 -34.96
N ASP A 637 10.12 -11.04 -33.87
CA ASP A 637 9.56 -12.39 -33.87
C ASP A 637 8.00 -12.39 -33.78
N LEU A 638 7.37 -11.21 -33.76
CA LEU A 638 5.92 -11.04 -33.91
C LEU A 638 5.42 -11.61 -35.25
N ALA A 639 4.30 -12.32 -35.20
CA ALA A 639 3.54 -12.65 -36.40
C ALA A 639 3.05 -11.38 -37.12
N SER A 640 3.03 -11.38 -38.45
CA SER A 640 2.63 -10.24 -39.28
C SER A 640 1.19 -9.75 -39.08
N GLU A 641 0.33 -10.56 -38.46
CA GLU A 641 -1.03 -10.17 -38.03
C GLU A 641 -1.08 -9.49 -36.65
N LEU A 642 0.05 -9.40 -35.94
CA LEU A 642 0.20 -8.72 -34.64
C LEU A 642 1.10 -7.49 -34.71
N THR A 643 1.89 -7.33 -35.78
CA THR A 643 2.67 -6.10 -36.02
C THR A 643 1.78 -4.90 -36.33
N TRP A 644 2.23 -3.72 -35.92
CA TRP A 644 1.65 -2.42 -36.23
C TRP A 644 2.42 -1.74 -37.38
N ASN A 645 1.73 -0.92 -38.17
CA ASN A 645 2.33 0.00 -39.13
C ASN A 645 1.34 1.15 -39.41
N THR A 646 1.81 2.40 -39.32
CA THR A 646 0.99 3.60 -39.45
C THR A 646 0.52 3.85 -40.89
N ASP A 647 1.35 3.61 -41.91
CA ASP A 647 1.02 3.78 -43.34
C ASP A 647 -0.09 2.84 -43.83
N ILE A 648 -0.34 1.75 -43.09
CA ILE A 648 -1.16 0.61 -43.47
C ILE A 648 -2.62 0.75 -42.98
N LEU A 649 -2.88 1.63 -42.00
CA LEU A 649 -4.21 1.89 -41.40
C LEU A 649 -5.31 2.12 -42.44
N SER A 650 -5.12 3.13 -43.30
CA SER A 650 -6.12 3.57 -44.28
C SER A 650 -6.17 2.70 -45.55
N ARG A 651 -5.08 1.98 -45.87
CA ARG A 651 -4.95 1.21 -47.12
C ARG A 651 -5.27 -0.28 -46.98
N VAL A 652 -5.21 -0.83 -45.77
CA VAL A 652 -5.32 -2.28 -45.54
C VAL A 652 -6.33 -2.59 -44.44
N TYR A 653 -6.19 -2.05 -43.22
CA TYR A 653 -7.05 -2.47 -42.11
C TYR A 653 -8.52 -2.07 -42.33
N MET A 654 -8.77 -0.85 -42.79
CA MET A 654 -10.11 -0.39 -43.20
C MET A 654 -10.58 -0.95 -44.56
N ALA A 655 -9.69 -1.55 -45.35
CA ALA A 655 -9.98 -2.08 -46.69
C ALA A 655 -10.15 -3.61 -46.74
N GLN A 656 -9.79 -4.32 -45.67
CA GLN A 656 -9.88 -5.80 -45.55
C GLN A 656 -10.93 -6.26 -44.53
N GLU A 657 -11.84 -5.37 -44.10
CA GLU A 657 -12.89 -5.64 -43.12
C GLU A 657 -12.36 -6.20 -41.77
N GLU A 658 -11.13 -5.83 -41.38
CA GLU A 658 -10.53 -6.29 -40.11
C GLU A 658 -11.26 -5.67 -38.91
N GLN A 659 -11.81 -6.51 -38.02
CA GLN A 659 -12.54 -6.05 -36.84
C GLN A 659 -11.63 -5.25 -35.89
N GLU A 660 -12.12 -4.08 -35.45
CA GLU A 660 -11.40 -3.13 -34.59
C GLU A 660 -10.66 -3.74 -33.38
N PRO A 661 -11.21 -4.73 -32.63
CA PRO A 661 -10.50 -5.39 -31.54
C PRO A 661 -9.12 -5.95 -31.91
N TYR A 662 -8.92 -6.41 -33.15
CA TYR A 662 -7.61 -6.88 -33.61
C TYR A 662 -6.65 -5.73 -33.92
N ILE A 663 -7.16 -4.61 -34.45
CA ILE A 663 -6.38 -3.39 -34.69
C ILE A 663 -5.88 -2.81 -33.34
N ARG A 664 -6.76 -2.77 -32.32
CA ARG A 664 -6.40 -2.40 -30.94
C ARG A 664 -5.28 -3.28 -30.37
N ARG A 665 -5.34 -4.60 -30.57
CA ARG A 665 -4.28 -5.54 -30.12
C ARG A 665 -2.91 -5.21 -30.72
N ARG A 666 -2.84 -4.90 -32.02
CA ARG A 666 -1.61 -4.56 -32.75
C ARG A 666 -0.97 -3.27 -32.20
N LEU A 667 -1.77 -2.20 -32.13
CA LEU A 667 -1.36 -0.92 -31.57
C LEU A 667 -0.89 -1.06 -30.11
N ALA A 668 -1.62 -1.85 -29.31
CA ALA A 668 -1.33 -2.02 -27.90
C ALA A 668 -0.14 -2.96 -27.59
N ILE A 669 0.35 -3.71 -28.57
CA ILE A 669 1.68 -4.36 -28.52
C ILE A 669 2.75 -3.31 -28.85
N PHE A 670 2.60 -2.58 -29.95
CA PHE A 670 3.55 -1.57 -30.43
C PHE A 670 3.86 -0.50 -29.37
N ILE A 671 2.81 0.12 -28.81
CA ILE A 671 2.95 1.12 -27.74
C ILE A 671 3.68 0.51 -26.52
N ARG A 672 3.33 -0.71 -26.10
CA ARG A 672 4.00 -1.34 -24.94
C ARG A 672 5.49 -1.60 -25.19
N LEU A 673 5.86 -2.06 -26.38
CA LEU A 673 7.27 -2.24 -26.74
C LEU A 673 8.00 -0.89 -26.67
N ASN A 674 7.47 0.17 -27.28
CA ASN A 674 8.10 1.50 -27.22
C ASN A 674 8.17 2.07 -25.80
N ILE A 675 7.12 1.94 -24.98
CA ILE A 675 7.15 2.33 -23.55
C ILE A 675 8.22 1.56 -22.78
N LEU A 676 8.40 0.24 -22.99
CA LEU A 676 9.49 -0.51 -22.34
C LEU A 676 10.88 0.00 -22.80
N ARG A 677 11.05 0.29 -24.09
CA ARG A 677 12.30 0.83 -24.66
C ARG A 677 12.65 2.24 -24.16
N LEU A 678 11.64 3.06 -23.86
CA LEU A 678 11.77 4.35 -23.17
C LEU A 678 12.14 4.16 -21.69
N THR A 679 11.39 3.30 -20.98
CA THR A 679 11.55 3.02 -19.54
C THR A 679 12.96 2.55 -19.17
N ILE A 680 13.62 1.73 -20.02
CA ILE A 680 15.01 1.28 -19.77
C ILE A 680 16.07 2.36 -20.04
N ARG A 681 15.74 3.42 -20.79
CA ARG A 681 16.66 4.53 -21.13
C ARG A 681 16.59 5.68 -20.13
N GLN A 682 15.40 5.97 -19.62
CA GLN A 682 15.14 6.99 -18.61
C GLN A 682 14.28 6.40 -17.50
N ASN A 683 14.92 5.92 -16.43
CA ASN A 683 14.22 5.38 -15.26
C ASN A 683 13.61 6.54 -14.43
N PRO A 684 12.28 6.62 -14.27
CA PRO A 684 11.62 7.73 -13.57
C PRO A 684 11.93 7.79 -12.06
N MET A 685 12.35 6.67 -11.45
CA MET A 685 12.67 6.58 -10.02
C MET A 685 14.06 7.15 -9.68
N GLN A 686 14.82 7.68 -10.64
CA GLN A 686 16.25 8.01 -10.48
C GLN A 686 16.58 9.49 -10.67
N LYS A 687 17.24 10.09 -9.66
CA LYS A 687 17.58 11.53 -9.59
C LYS A 687 18.73 12.01 -10.49
N ARG A 688 19.27 11.17 -11.38
CA ARG A 688 20.32 11.53 -12.36
C ARG A 688 20.06 10.80 -13.65
N GLN A 689 19.86 11.53 -14.74
CA GLN A 689 19.64 10.97 -16.07
C GLN A 689 20.82 11.31 -16.99
N GLY A 690 21.21 10.37 -17.85
CA GLY A 690 22.32 10.55 -18.79
C GLY A 690 21.83 11.04 -20.16
N THR A 691 22.48 12.07 -20.71
CA THR A 691 22.07 12.71 -21.98
C THR A 691 22.20 11.82 -23.23
N LYS A 692 22.84 10.64 -23.12
CA LYS A 692 23.17 9.72 -24.22
C LYS A 692 21.96 9.30 -25.08
N TYR A 693 20.75 9.26 -24.50
CA TYR A 693 19.60 8.59 -25.11
C TYR A 693 18.49 9.52 -25.62
N HIS A 694 18.63 10.86 -25.55
CA HIS A 694 17.55 11.79 -25.85
C HIS A 694 16.95 11.63 -27.26
N GLY A 695 17.74 11.69 -28.34
CA GLY A 695 17.20 11.52 -29.70
C GLY A 695 16.42 10.22 -29.93
N ILE A 696 16.84 9.12 -29.31
CA ILE A 696 16.10 7.84 -29.35
C ILE A 696 14.81 7.92 -28.51
N CYS A 697 14.83 8.61 -27.37
CA CYS A 697 13.63 8.80 -26.56
C CYS A 697 12.62 9.74 -27.24
N VAL A 698 13.10 10.76 -27.97
CA VAL A 698 12.26 11.61 -28.83
C VAL A 698 11.63 10.77 -29.94
N SER A 699 12.40 10.04 -30.76
CA SER A 699 11.82 9.23 -31.86
C SER A 699 10.82 8.19 -31.35
N LEU A 700 11.13 7.46 -30.27
CA LEU A 700 10.20 6.50 -29.67
C LEU A 700 8.92 7.15 -29.15
N ALA A 701 9.00 8.36 -28.60
CA ALA A 701 7.83 9.10 -28.15
C ALA A 701 7.01 9.62 -29.35
N SER A 702 7.66 10.20 -30.37
CA SER A 702 7.03 10.66 -31.62
C SER A 702 6.26 9.53 -32.31
N GLU A 703 6.92 8.40 -32.60
CA GLU A 703 6.31 7.21 -33.20
C GLU A 703 5.08 6.72 -32.41
N THR A 704 5.13 6.79 -31.08
CA THR A 704 4.06 6.33 -30.19
C THR A 704 2.88 7.29 -30.19
N VAL A 705 3.14 8.61 -30.18
CA VAL A 705 2.12 9.67 -30.25
C VAL A 705 1.44 9.68 -31.62
N GLU A 706 2.21 9.56 -32.71
CA GLU A 706 1.70 9.48 -34.08
C GLU A 706 0.86 8.22 -34.32
N ALA A 707 1.26 7.06 -33.78
CA ALA A 707 0.48 5.84 -33.86
C ALA A 707 -0.88 5.95 -33.12
N ILE A 708 -0.92 6.66 -31.99
CA ILE A 708 -2.18 6.99 -31.30
C ILE A 708 -3.00 7.97 -32.14
N ALA A 709 -2.40 9.03 -32.67
CA ALA A 709 -3.08 10.02 -33.52
C ALA A 709 -3.78 9.36 -34.71
N ALA A 710 -3.05 8.62 -35.54
CA ALA A 710 -3.56 7.95 -36.75
C ALA A 710 -4.67 6.94 -36.44
N PHE A 711 -4.60 6.23 -35.29
CA PHE A 711 -5.70 5.38 -34.83
C PHE A 711 -6.95 6.19 -34.48
N THR A 712 -6.80 7.32 -33.79
CA THR A 712 -7.92 8.18 -33.35
C THR A 712 -8.54 9.03 -34.47
N GLU A 713 -7.88 9.13 -35.62
CA GLU A 713 -8.46 9.65 -36.86
C GLU A 713 -9.22 8.56 -37.63
N SER A 714 -8.74 7.31 -37.56
CA SER A 714 -9.31 6.17 -38.29
C SER A 714 -10.51 5.51 -37.59
N CYS A 715 -10.53 5.45 -36.26
CA CYS A 715 -11.49 4.66 -35.48
C CYS A 715 -12.49 5.55 -34.72
N GLN A 716 -13.78 5.17 -34.74
CA GLN A 716 -14.87 5.98 -34.20
C GLN A 716 -14.98 5.98 -32.67
N SER A 717 -14.50 4.94 -31.98
CA SER A 717 -14.58 4.83 -30.52
C SER A 717 -13.20 4.73 -29.87
N ILE A 718 -12.79 5.81 -29.21
CA ILE A 718 -11.54 5.83 -28.42
C ILE A 718 -11.70 5.22 -27.02
N ILE A 719 -12.94 5.05 -26.52
CA ILE A 719 -13.21 4.78 -25.10
C ILE A 719 -12.54 3.48 -24.60
N PRO A 720 -12.60 2.34 -25.32
CA PRO A 720 -11.90 1.10 -24.92
C PRO A 720 -10.39 1.21 -24.83
N CYS A 721 -9.78 2.15 -25.56
CA CYS A 721 -8.36 2.44 -25.47
C CYS A 721 -8.04 3.59 -24.50
N GLY A 722 -9.06 4.25 -23.93
CA GLY A 722 -8.94 5.56 -23.28
C GLY A 722 -7.91 5.62 -22.16
N PHE A 723 -8.06 4.77 -21.14
CA PHE A 723 -7.09 4.66 -20.05
C PHE A 723 -5.67 4.35 -20.57
N PHE A 724 -5.56 3.38 -21.47
CA PHE A 724 -4.28 2.94 -22.02
C PHE A 724 -3.56 4.07 -22.80
N PHE A 725 -4.25 4.75 -23.71
CA PHE A 725 -3.71 5.89 -24.45
C PHE A 725 -3.36 7.06 -23.52
N CYS A 726 -4.20 7.40 -22.54
CA CYS A 726 -3.88 8.48 -21.60
C CYS A 726 -2.60 8.20 -20.82
N THR A 727 -2.40 6.96 -20.34
CA THR A 727 -1.15 6.60 -19.63
C THR A 727 0.07 6.61 -20.57
N ALA A 728 -0.06 6.10 -21.80
CA ALA A 728 1.04 6.11 -22.77
C ALA A 728 1.42 7.54 -23.22
N LEU A 729 0.44 8.43 -23.42
CA LEU A 729 0.70 9.83 -23.75
C LEU A 729 1.39 10.57 -22.58
N LEU A 730 1.01 10.29 -21.33
CA LEU A 730 1.72 10.83 -20.16
C LEU A 730 3.17 10.34 -20.07
N GLU A 731 3.42 9.06 -20.33
CA GLU A 731 4.78 8.50 -20.39
C GLU A 731 5.61 9.15 -21.51
N CYS A 732 5.05 9.28 -22.72
CA CYS A 732 5.70 10.01 -23.81
C CYS A 732 5.99 11.47 -23.45
N ILE A 733 5.03 12.18 -22.84
CA ILE A 733 5.20 13.57 -22.39
C ILE A 733 6.32 13.69 -21.35
N TYR A 734 6.43 12.76 -20.40
CA TYR A 734 7.53 12.73 -19.43
C TYR A 734 8.90 12.67 -20.12
N HIS A 735 9.09 11.73 -21.05
CA HIS A 735 10.34 11.57 -21.81
C HIS A 735 10.65 12.75 -22.75
N LEU A 736 9.62 13.38 -23.32
CA LEU A 736 9.75 14.57 -24.16
C LEU A 736 10.16 15.81 -23.35
N ILE A 737 9.53 16.07 -22.18
CA ILE A 737 9.88 17.20 -21.31
C ILE A 737 11.36 17.15 -20.88
N LEU A 738 11.87 15.96 -20.55
CA LEU A 738 13.27 15.75 -20.17
C LEU A 738 14.22 16.07 -21.34
N SER A 739 13.84 15.68 -22.56
CA SER A 739 14.59 15.98 -23.78
C SER A 739 14.55 17.48 -24.12
N MET A 740 13.42 18.15 -23.90
CA MET A 740 13.27 19.61 -24.03
C MET A 740 14.05 20.42 -22.98
N GLN A 741 14.51 19.78 -21.89
CA GLN A 741 15.37 20.41 -20.87
C GLN A 741 16.87 20.17 -21.12
N ALA A 742 17.24 19.34 -22.11
CA ALA A 742 18.62 19.13 -22.51
C ALA A 742 19.17 20.29 -23.37
N ILE A 743 20.48 20.28 -23.61
CA ILE A 743 21.17 21.27 -24.47
C ILE A 743 20.59 21.19 -25.89
N PRO A 744 20.15 22.30 -26.50
CA PRO A 744 19.45 22.26 -27.79
C PRO A 744 20.36 21.86 -28.95
N THR A 745 19.95 20.80 -29.64
CA THR A 745 20.22 20.52 -31.05
C THR A 745 18.96 20.90 -31.83
N ASP A 746 19.05 21.85 -32.76
CA ASP A 746 17.88 22.58 -33.28
C ASP A 746 16.77 21.66 -33.87
N GLU A 747 17.17 20.60 -34.57
CA GLU A 747 16.24 19.65 -35.21
C GLU A 747 15.57 18.69 -34.21
N GLU A 748 16.33 18.11 -33.26
CA GLU A 748 15.78 17.21 -32.23
C GLU A 748 14.89 17.99 -31.24
N HIS A 749 15.23 19.25 -30.97
CA HIS A 749 14.47 20.11 -30.07
C HIS A 749 13.07 20.42 -30.62
N GLU A 750 12.95 20.92 -31.85
CA GLU A 750 11.62 21.22 -32.42
C GLU A 750 10.80 19.94 -32.67
N ALA A 751 11.42 18.81 -33.05
CA ALA A 751 10.73 17.52 -33.14
C ALA A 751 10.13 17.07 -31.79
N SER A 752 10.86 17.29 -30.69
CA SER A 752 10.36 17.00 -29.34
C SER A 752 9.20 17.92 -28.95
N ILE A 753 9.26 19.21 -29.31
CA ILE A 753 8.19 20.19 -29.07
C ILE A 753 6.95 19.85 -29.90
N GLN A 754 7.09 19.52 -31.19
CA GLN A 754 5.98 19.12 -32.05
C GLN A 754 5.26 17.88 -31.51
N SER A 755 6.03 16.88 -31.07
CA SER A 755 5.50 15.65 -30.48
C SER A 755 4.80 15.90 -29.14
N PHE A 756 5.34 16.80 -28.31
CA PHE A 756 4.69 17.24 -27.06
C PHE A 756 3.37 17.97 -27.33
N ARG A 757 3.34 18.91 -28.30
CA ARG A 757 2.12 19.63 -28.72
C ARG A 757 1.04 18.64 -29.16
N LEU A 758 1.37 17.66 -30.01
CA LEU A 758 0.42 16.66 -30.49
C LEU A 758 -0.09 15.75 -29.35
N ALA A 759 0.80 15.29 -28.46
CA ALA A 759 0.41 14.47 -27.30
C ALA A 759 -0.55 15.21 -26.35
N TYR A 760 -0.29 16.49 -26.09
CA TYR A 760 -1.14 17.34 -25.27
C TYR A 760 -2.50 17.61 -25.94
N GLN A 761 -2.53 17.92 -27.24
CA GLN A 761 -3.77 18.09 -28.02
C GLN A 761 -4.64 16.82 -28.05
N LEU A 762 -4.02 15.63 -28.12
CA LEU A 762 -4.74 14.36 -28.01
C LEU A 762 -5.40 14.21 -26.62
N LEU A 763 -4.70 14.54 -25.53
CA LEU A 763 -5.28 14.54 -24.18
C LEU A 763 -6.44 15.55 -24.06
N GLU A 764 -6.32 16.76 -24.63
CA GLU A 764 -7.42 17.74 -24.67
C GLU A 764 -8.64 17.21 -25.42
N ARG A 765 -8.45 16.63 -26.62
CA ARG A 765 -9.52 15.97 -27.39
C ARG A 765 -10.15 14.81 -26.61
N PHE A 766 -9.35 13.99 -25.92
CA PHE A 766 -9.84 12.87 -25.12
C PHE A 766 -10.61 13.32 -23.87
N SER A 767 -10.26 14.47 -23.27
CA SER A 767 -10.91 15.00 -22.07
C SER A 767 -12.40 15.29 -22.22
N GLN A 768 -12.86 15.48 -23.47
CA GLN A 768 -14.29 15.63 -23.80
C GLN A 768 -15.09 14.34 -23.53
N ALA A 769 -14.44 13.17 -23.60
CA ALA A 769 -15.08 11.85 -23.48
C ALA A 769 -14.56 11.00 -22.30
N LEU A 770 -13.41 11.33 -21.71
CA LEU A 770 -12.68 10.46 -20.77
C LEU A 770 -12.20 11.20 -19.51
N ASP A 771 -12.63 10.76 -18.33
CA ASP A 771 -12.23 11.39 -17.06
C ASP A 771 -10.76 11.17 -16.69
N THR A 772 -10.14 10.07 -17.14
CA THR A 772 -8.68 9.87 -17.03
C THR A 772 -7.92 10.96 -17.81
N ALA A 773 -8.41 11.40 -18.97
CA ALA A 773 -7.80 12.51 -19.70
C ALA A 773 -7.99 13.85 -18.98
N LYS A 774 -9.16 14.08 -18.36
CA LYS A 774 -9.39 15.26 -17.48
C LYS A 774 -8.44 15.26 -16.28
N ARG A 775 -8.17 14.10 -15.65
CA ARG A 775 -7.17 13.96 -14.57
C ARG A 775 -5.75 14.22 -15.09
N ALA A 776 -5.38 13.61 -16.22
CA ALA A 776 -4.07 13.81 -16.86
C ALA A 776 -3.76 15.29 -17.13
N LEU A 777 -4.71 16.04 -17.70
CA LEU A 777 -4.53 17.48 -17.96
C LEU A 777 -4.46 18.31 -16.68
N ARG A 778 -5.28 18.02 -15.66
CA ARG A 778 -5.21 18.70 -14.36
C ARG A 778 -3.83 18.49 -13.71
N ALA A 779 -3.29 17.28 -13.78
CA ALA A 779 -1.93 16.99 -13.31
C ALA A 779 -0.88 17.77 -14.13
N LEU A 780 -0.88 17.66 -15.46
CA LEU A 780 0.08 18.33 -16.34
C LEU A 780 0.11 19.86 -16.15
N ASN A 781 -1.06 20.49 -16.06
CA ASN A 781 -1.16 21.95 -15.90
C ASN A 781 -0.61 22.44 -14.55
N SER A 782 -0.61 21.60 -13.50
CA SER A 782 0.10 21.90 -12.25
C SER A 782 1.62 21.93 -12.42
N VAL A 783 2.19 21.05 -13.26
CA VAL A 783 3.64 20.97 -13.51
C VAL A 783 4.12 22.09 -14.43
N VAL A 784 3.38 22.35 -15.52
CA VAL A 784 3.78 23.32 -16.55
C VAL A 784 3.73 24.75 -16.02
N SER A 785 2.75 25.08 -15.18
CA SER A 785 2.69 26.40 -14.52
C SER A 785 3.86 26.64 -13.55
N LEU A 786 4.27 25.63 -12.77
CA LEU A 786 5.48 25.68 -11.93
C LEU A 786 6.76 25.90 -12.77
N ALA A 787 6.88 25.24 -13.93
CA ALA A 787 8.01 25.39 -14.85
C ALA A 787 8.07 26.77 -15.52
N ALA A 788 6.92 27.43 -15.75
CA ALA A 788 6.88 28.79 -16.26
C ALA A 788 7.29 29.83 -15.19
N ILE A 789 6.79 29.71 -13.96
CA ILE A 789 7.09 30.61 -12.83
C ILE A 789 8.58 30.62 -12.48
N THR A 790 9.26 29.49 -12.68
CA THR A 790 10.71 29.34 -12.41
C THR A 790 11.62 29.95 -13.48
N LYS A 791 11.09 30.32 -14.67
CA LYS A 791 11.87 30.99 -15.74
C LYS A 791 11.76 32.53 -15.75
N SER A 792 10.85 33.14 -14.98
CA SER A 792 10.60 34.60 -15.03
C SER A 792 11.38 35.44 -14.00
N ARG A 793 12.41 34.89 -13.35
CA ARG A 793 13.16 35.55 -12.26
C ARG A 793 14.66 35.73 -12.50
N SER A 794 15.07 36.02 -13.73
CA SER A 794 16.41 36.56 -14.00
C SER A 794 16.49 37.38 -15.29
N ILE A 795 16.24 38.70 -15.19
CA ILE A 795 16.88 39.80 -15.93
C ILE A 795 16.39 41.10 -15.28
N ASP A 796 17.29 41.88 -14.69
CA ASP A 796 17.04 43.27 -14.28
C ASP A 796 18.32 44.09 -14.39
N ARG A 797 18.52 44.70 -15.57
CA ARG A 797 19.36 45.89 -15.83
C ARG A 797 18.89 46.54 -17.14
N GLY A 798 18.21 47.69 -17.07
CA GLY A 798 18.03 48.59 -18.22
C GLY A 798 19.16 49.65 -18.30
N PRO A 799 18.98 50.75 -19.07
CA PRO A 799 17.91 51.02 -20.04
C PRO A 799 18.43 51.64 -21.39
N SER A 800 17.51 52.12 -22.24
CA SER A 800 17.72 53.05 -23.38
C SER A 800 18.17 52.47 -24.74
N PRO A 801 17.93 53.15 -25.89
CA PRO A 801 16.98 52.60 -26.89
C PRO A 801 17.38 52.76 -28.40
N LEU A 802 16.41 52.50 -29.29
CA LEU A 802 16.31 52.88 -30.73
C LEU A 802 16.94 51.95 -31.80
N ARG A 803 16.16 50.99 -32.34
CA ARG A 803 15.53 51.06 -33.69
C ARG A 803 14.98 49.71 -34.21
N GLU A 804 13.69 49.72 -34.56
CA GLU A 804 13.06 48.92 -35.64
C GLU A 804 13.30 49.61 -37.00
N PRO A 805 13.05 49.00 -38.20
CA PRO A 805 12.03 47.99 -38.58
C PRO A 805 12.60 46.72 -39.27
N GLU A 806 11.88 45.69 -39.75
CA GLU A 806 10.45 45.27 -39.76
C GLU A 806 10.43 43.74 -40.04
N GLU A 807 9.56 42.93 -39.41
CA GLU A 807 9.35 41.50 -39.77
C GLU A 807 7.86 41.09 -39.71
N ASP A 808 7.53 39.97 -40.35
CA ASP A 808 6.17 39.44 -40.59
C ASP A 808 5.43 38.98 -39.30
N PRO A 809 4.09 38.82 -39.31
CA PRO A 809 3.28 38.80 -38.09
C PRO A 809 3.38 37.49 -37.29
N ALA A 810 4.01 37.58 -36.12
CA ALA A 810 3.87 36.57 -35.08
C ALA A 810 2.43 36.55 -34.53
N ILE A 811 1.81 35.36 -34.47
CA ILE A 811 0.53 35.17 -33.80
C ILE A 811 0.78 35.01 -32.30
N GLU A 812 0.52 36.07 -31.53
CA GLU A 812 0.65 36.02 -30.07
C GLU A 812 -0.33 35.00 -29.44
N LEU A 813 0.19 34.13 -28.58
CA LEU A 813 -0.61 33.18 -27.79
C LEU A 813 -1.32 33.91 -26.65
N ASN A 814 -2.41 34.59 -26.99
CA ASN A 814 -3.18 35.40 -26.06
C ASN A 814 -4.06 34.52 -25.16
N PHE A 815 -3.59 34.25 -23.94
CA PHE A 815 -4.30 33.44 -22.93
C PHE A 815 -5.53 34.18 -22.38
N ASN A 816 -6.66 34.11 -23.08
CA ASN A 816 -7.95 34.60 -22.57
C ASN A 816 -8.38 33.79 -21.34
N VAL A 817 -8.27 34.40 -20.16
CA VAL A 817 -8.81 33.89 -18.90
C VAL A 817 -10.31 34.24 -18.82
N PRO A 818 -11.22 33.26 -18.67
CA PRO A 818 -12.61 33.55 -18.35
C PRO A 818 -12.75 34.11 -16.93
N GLU A 819 -13.63 35.10 -16.74
CA GLU A 819 -13.91 35.68 -15.41
C GLU A 819 -14.50 34.64 -14.42
N PRO A 820 -14.27 34.81 -13.10
CA PRO A 820 -14.65 33.82 -12.11
C PRO A 820 -16.17 33.73 -11.92
N ILE A 821 -16.72 32.53 -12.06
CA ILE A 821 -18.08 32.21 -11.62
C ILE A 821 -18.03 31.87 -10.13
N ASP A 822 -18.51 32.79 -9.30
CA ASP A 822 -18.68 32.58 -7.86
C ASP A 822 -19.72 31.48 -7.57
N PHE A 823 -19.27 30.30 -7.12
CA PHE A 823 -20.09 29.37 -6.34
C PHE A 823 -19.26 28.74 -5.23
N PHE A 824 -19.46 29.26 -4.02
CA PHE A 824 -18.75 28.89 -2.81
C PHE A 824 -19.56 27.85 -2.00
N ASP A 825 -19.14 26.59 -2.00
CA ASP A 825 -19.65 25.56 -1.08
C ASP A 825 -18.49 24.77 -0.42
N PRO A 826 -18.16 25.05 0.86
CA PRO A 826 -16.94 24.58 1.51
C PRO A 826 -17.02 23.14 2.09
N MET A 827 -17.61 22.20 1.35
CA MET A 827 -17.63 20.76 1.70
C MET A 827 -17.15 19.80 0.58
N SER A 828 -16.58 20.33 -0.50
CA SER A 828 -16.41 19.64 -1.78
C SER A 828 -14.97 19.16 -2.14
N TRP A 829 -14.09 18.95 -1.16
CA TRP A 829 -12.69 18.55 -1.40
C TRP A 829 -12.24 17.30 -0.61
N GLN A 830 -12.02 16.19 -1.31
CA GLN A 830 -11.14 15.10 -0.87
C GLN A 830 -9.76 15.27 -1.54
N ILE A 831 -8.69 15.18 -0.77
CA ILE A 831 -7.31 15.36 -1.27
C ILE A 831 -6.73 13.99 -1.62
N ASP A 832 -7.11 13.47 -2.80
CA ASP A 832 -6.62 12.21 -3.39
C ASP A 832 -6.55 12.33 -4.93
N ASP A 833 -5.87 13.35 -5.45
CA ASP A 833 -5.84 13.65 -6.90
C ASP A 833 -4.52 14.34 -7.35
N ILE A 834 -3.37 13.77 -6.96
CA ILE A 834 -2.01 14.16 -7.42
C ILE A 834 -1.19 12.90 -7.75
N PRO A 835 -0.72 12.71 -9.00
CA PRO A 835 0.23 11.65 -9.34
C PRO A 835 1.60 11.85 -8.66
N LEU A 836 2.20 10.78 -8.13
CA LEU A 836 3.47 10.86 -7.38
C LEU A 836 4.65 11.41 -8.21
N ASP A 837 4.61 11.29 -9.54
CA ASP A 837 5.71 11.66 -10.44
C ASP A 837 5.98 13.19 -10.50
N VAL A 838 5.04 14.02 -10.03
CA VAL A 838 5.12 15.49 -10.14
C VAL A 838 6.03 16.13 -9.07
N VAL A 839 6.05 15.58 -7.86
CA VAL A 839 6.64 16.25 -6.67
C VAL A 839 8.18 16.37 -6.77
N ALA A 840 8.82 15.56 -7.62
CA ALA A 840 10.27 15.57 -7.79
C ALA A 840 10.84 16.86 -8.40
N LEU A 841 10.04 17.65 -9.14
CA LEU A 841 10.56 18.73 -9.99
C LEU A 841 10.95 20.01 -9.24
N VAL A 842 10.30 20.31 -8.10
CA VAL A 842 10.37 21.64 -7.44
C VAL A 842 11.57 21.78 -6.48
N SER A 843 12.11 20.67 -5.98
CA SER A 843 13.13 20.66 -4.90
C SER A 843 14.58 20.83 -5.36
N SER A 844 14.82 21.29 -6.60
CA SER A 844 16.13 21.26 -7.26
C SER A 844 16.88 22.61 -7.30
N MET A 845 16.27 23.70 -6.85
CA MET A 845 16.90 25.04 -6.86
C MET A 845 17.72 25.33 -5.60
N GLY A 846 19.00 24.98 -5.65
CA GLY A 846 20.02 25.37 -4.67
C GLY A 846 21.27 25.92 -5.38
N GLU A 847 21.89 26.94 -4.80
CA GLU A 847 22.94 27.76 -5.44
C GLU A 847 24.26 26.98 -5.68
N PRO A 848 25.04 27.32 -6.74
CA PRO A 848 26.31 26.69 -7.02
C PRO A 848 27.42 27.17 -6.05
N PRO A 849 28.29 26.26 -5.55
CA PRO A 849 29.43 26.64 -4.73
C PRO A 849 30.52 27.33 -5.54
N ILE A 850 31.19 28.31 -4.91
CA ILE A 850 32.34 29.02 -5.47
C ILE A 850 33.53 28.06 -5.61
N TYR A 851 34.17 28.05 -6.79
CA TYR A 851 35.46 27.40 -6.98
C TYR A 851 36.59 28.24 -6.37
N ASP A 852 37.47 27.60 -5.60
CA ASP A 852 38.79 28.13 -5.28
C ASP A 852 39.87 27.16 -5.81
N ASN A 853 40.99 27.70 -6.30
CA ASN A 853 42.00 26.99 -7.05
C ASN A 853 43.31 26.88 -6.26
N THR A 854 43.67 25.67 -5.83
CA THR A 854 45.06 25.36 -5.43
C THR A 854 45.55 24.08 -6.09
N VAL A 855 46.73 24.17 -6.71
CA VAL A 855 47.41 23.07 -7.42
C VAL A 855 48.47 22.46 -6.51
N GLY A 856 48.58 21.12 -6.52
CA GLY A 856 49.61 20.40 -5.77
C GLY A 856 49.84 19.00 -6.33
N GLU A 857 50.92 18.81 -7.10
CA GLU A 857 51.33 17.51 -7.62
C GLU A 857 52.11 16.68 -6.58
N MET A 858 52.02 15.34 -6.61
CA MET A 858 53.14 14.48 -7.09
C MET A 858 52.91 12.96 -6.93
N SER A 859 53.62 12.21 -7.78
CA SER A 859 54.11 10.80 -7.61
C SER A 859 53.09 9.70 -7.26
N LYS A 860 52.55 8.95 -8.24
CA LYS A 860 53.17 7.75 -8.88
C LYS A 860 53.61 6.61 -7.92
N LYS A 861 52.86 5.49 -7.91
CA LYS A 861 53.27 4.16 -8.44
C LYS A 861 52.28 3.04 -8.09
N SER A 862 51.94 2.21 -9.08
CA SER A 862 51.56 0.79 -8.91
C SER A 862 52.75 -0.09 -9.40
N PRO A 863 52.82 -1.41 -9.10
CA PRO A 863 51.93 -2.41 -9.72
C PRO A 863 51.47 -3.57 -8.79
N THR A 864 50.48 -4.32 -9.27
CA THR A 864 50.03 -5.68 -8.87
C THR A 864 50.93 -6.76 -9.55
N PRO A 865 50.95 -8.07 -9.18
CA PRO A 865 49.78 -8.92 -8.94
C PRO A 865 49.87 -10.10 -7.94
N ASP A 866 48.73 -10.81 -7.82
CA ASP A 866 48.48 -12.23 -7.49
C ASP A 866 49.21 -12.95 -6.35
N ILE A 867 48.46 -13.25 -5.28
CA ILE A 867 48.37 -14.62 -4.73
C ILE A 867 46.89 -14.95 -4.43
N SER A 868 46.41 -16.05 -5.01
CA SER A 868 45.41 -16.96 -4.43
C SER A 868 46.13 -18.32 -4.23
N ILE A 869 45.65 -19.36 -3.55
CA ILE A 869 44.31 -19.95 -3.54
C ILE A 869 44.30 -21.18 -2.58
N TRP A 870 43.12 -21.70 -2.16
CA TRP A 870 42.92 -23.02 -1.51
C TRP A 870 43.69 -23.25 -0.17
N ASP A 871 43.55 -24.33 0.61
CA ASP A 871 42.70 -25.56 0.58
C ASP A 871 42.48 -26.03 2.06
N CYS A 872 41.59 -26.94 2.46
CA CYS A 872 40.53 -27.69 1.76
C CYS A 872 39.26 -27.69 2.66
N GLU A 873 38.48 -28.72 3.02
CA GLU A 873 38.46 -30.18 2.80
C GLU A 873 37.11 -30.65 2.21
N TYR A 874 37.18 -31.55 1.22
CA TYR A 874 36.11 -32.50 0.89
C TYR A 874 36.78 -33.80 0.39
N VAL A 875 36.38 -34.96 0.92
CA VAL A 875 37.13 -36.22 0.74
C VAL A 875 36.99 -36.78 -0.69
N GLN A 876 38.12 -37.16 -1.30
CA GLN A 876 38.19 -37.72 -2.66
C GLN A 876 37.70 -39.18 -2.76
N GLY A 877 37.15 -39.57 -3.92
CA GLY A 877 36.68 -40.93 -4.17
C GLY A 877 36.51 -41.28 -5.67
N SER A 878 37.62 -41.59 -6.34
CA SER A 878 37.72 -42.43 -7.57
C SER A 878 36.84 -42.15 -8.82
N THR A 879 37.46 -41.49 -9.81
CA THR A 879 37.51 -41.81 -11.27
C THR A 879 36.23 -41.97 -12.14
N PRO A 880 36.20 -41.40 -13.37
CA PRO A 880 35.06 -41.48 -14.31
C PRO A 880 35.10 -42.66 -15.29
N GLY A 881 33.94 -43.11 -15.78
CA GLY A 881 33.85 -44.09 -16.87
C GLY A 881 32.43 -44.38 -17.40
N SER A 882 32.15 -43.94 -18.63
CA SER A 882 31.32 -44.58 -19.68
C SER A 882 29.87 -45.07 -19.43
N ILE A 883 28.98 -44.62 -20.33
CA ILE A 883 27.94 -45.42 -21.05
C ILE A 883 26.61 -45.76 -20.35
N LEU A 884 25.49 -45.44 -21.04
CA LEU A 884 24.11 -46.01 -21.04
C LEU A 884 23.49 -46.44 -19.68
N ASN A 885 22.26 -46.06 -19.32
CA ASN A 885 21.03 -46.08 -20.14
C ASN A 885 19.84 -45.43 -19.38
N GLN A 886 18.79 -45.04 -20.13
CA GLN A 886 17.48 -44.51 -19.69
C GLN A 886 17.47 -43.10 -19.06
#